data_AF-A0A536HWI7-F1
#
_entry.id   AF-A0A536HWI7-F1
#
_cell.length_a   1.000
_cell.length_b   1.000
_cell.length_c   1.000
_cell.angle_alpha   90.00
_cell.angle_beta   90.00
_cell.angle_gamma   90.00
#
_symmetry.space_group_name_H-M   'P 1'
#
loop_
_entity.id
_entity.type
_entity.pdbx_description
1 polymer ?
#
loop_
_entity_poly.entity_id
_entity_poly.type
_entity_poly.pdbx_seq_one_letter_code
_entity_poly.pdbx_strand_id
1 'polypeptide(L)'
;MPLAHARLKDGAAQSAGRGLAFQPPSRDRLPMSMLLQLQRLAGNRAVADLIGTPPRASVQRVTLGWQGADDDSWNKGAETITAEGKKGAPGDEGVLRIPVGGIAAGQAGSVKGEEGGDSDPNIHQPKDWKPSKPGEKYRVAVSSVTGESVGSKDGGQAIVIVPQGLARGPVDVLFHLHGHTIGYRQAKHGKGKPAPPRDILYDRIEQQLLAASKAGWPMIGILPQGAFFSQFGPGGQLGVNVDAYVNDVFGLGLKELGGTTPGRVTLSGWSGAGLGITQMVAGSKAKAAGEKIPGGATGSLLPTSDFEGLFLFDAIYGNYKKPPGPKNWLGPVWDLLQQRLEHDLSQLLADPSKQEPYLSDKGFRFRGIYTERGGCKENYEHLRDPLLEGWFGTAAVKALPPTVQQSWRANYQVQPSGKGVVHNVMIGKQGGADQENLLKAIEMLPKPAAAHAAGAAHGRAAPAGASAPTHNGSPDELLVASAVALGRAGKGSARPAGGTLLHQEDVRTALTNRSKNAAVAEQFLKAQTMVAAVPEGAGRIAAAQQQAAGLVRLIELQFILDPSRSALDLLPPDRAKHWRDFAWEKGDYPGNEGPHQDEAGAMAREMTTVRAERRPNSEPTAVLLKKDATPERWQYIDEHAVAVPGEPGKRLYEEAGESFAKMREAAKADGVKIHIAESRYTDYRPHAIAEAMAKKRKQRIAQAAFSSHSLGLAADLQMSAGKQKFLETTTTPMQNVADMRSAPAHKWMMLRGEAYGWYPYGNEPWHWEYNPPGLPERFFNAA
;
A
#
# COMPACT_ATOMS: atom_id res chain seq x y z
N MET A 1 7.32 -43.64 -51.13
CA MET A 1 6.56 -44.84 -51.54
C MET A 1 6.09 -45.57 -50.30
N PRO A 2 4.87 -46.13 -50.26
CA PRO A 2 3.54 -45.58 -50.57
C PRO A 2 2.77 -45.28 -49.25
N LEU A 3 1.92 -44.26 -49.10
CA LEU A 3 0.68 -43.84 -49.78
C LEU A 3 -0.55 -44.74 -49.58
N ALA A 4 -1.67 -44.03 -49.40
CA ALA A 4 -3.04 -44.34 -49.87
C ALA A 4 -3.91 -45.25 -48.98
N HIS A 5 -5.24 -45.10 -48.93
CA HIS A 5 -6.24 -44.07 -49.25
C HIS A 5 -7.60 -44.80 -49.16
N ALA A 6 -8.67 -44.09 -48.81
CA ALA A 6 -9.93 -43.96 -49.60
C ALA A 6 -11.05 -43.46 -48.67
N ARG A 7 -11.58 -42.25 -48.85
CA ARG A 7 -12.60 -41.80 -49.85
C ARG A 7 -13.98 -42.44 -49.60
N LEU A 8 -14.97 -41.64 -49.15
CA LEU A 8 -16.02 -40.97 -49.96
C LEU A 8 -16.95 -42.04 -50.60
N LYS A 9 -18.29 -42.01 -50.54
CA LYS A 9 -19.23 -40.88 -50.55
C LYS A 9 -20.70 -41.40 -50.64
N ASP A 10 -21.64 -40.48 -50.37
CA ASP A 10 -22.94 -40.28 -51.04
C ASP A 10 -24.24 -41.02 -50.62
N GLY A 11 -25.32 -40.19 -50.58
CA GLY A 11 -26.74 -40.53 -50.81
C GLY A 11 -27.66 -40.31 -49.60
N ALA A 12 -28.31 -39.15 -49.38
CA ALA A 12 -29.56 -38.65 -50.00
C ALA A 12 -30.77 -39.60 -49.76
N ALA A 13 -32.00 -39.22 -49.36
CA ALA A 13 -32.72 -37.94 -49.33
C ALA A 13 -34.01 -38.05 -48.47
N GLN A 14 -34.58 -36.89 -48.08
CA GLN A 14 -36.03 -36.52 -48.00
C GLN A 14 -36.98 -37.31 -47.04
N SER A 15 -37.98 -36.76 -46.35
CA SER A 15 -38.58 -35.42 -46.24
C SER A 15 -39.59 -35.38 -45.05
N ALA A 16 -40.12 -34.18 -44.78
CA ALA A 16 -41.40 -33.86 -44.09
C ALA A 16 -41.42 -33.60 -42.57
N GLY A 17 -41.10 -32.35 -42.19
CA GLY A 17 -42.10 -31.38 -41.73
C GLY A 17 -42.80 -31.55 -40.37
N ARG A 18 -42.44 -30.72 -39.39
CA ARG A 18 -43.33 -29.72 -38.73
C ARG A 18 -42.51 -28.84 -37.80
N GLY A 19 -42.66 -27.53 -37.95
CA GLY A 19 -41.93 -26.51 -37.21
C GLY A 19 -42.40 -26.38 -35.76
N LEU A 20 -41.42 -26.26 -34.87
CA LEU A 20 -41.55 -25.51 -33.61
C LEU A 20 -40.49 -24.42 -33.66
N ALA A 21 -40.95 -23.17 -33.74
CA ALA A 21 -40.09 -22.00 -33.63
C ALA A 21 -39.52 -21.96 -32.20
N PHE A 22 -38.21 -22.13 -32.08
CA PHE A 22 -37.49 -21.93 -30.84
C PHE A 22 -37.38 -20.43 -30.60
N GLN A 23 -38.22 -19.88 -29.71
CA GLN A 23 -37.97 -18.55 -29.16
C GLN A 23 -36.73 -18.62 -28.24
N PRO A 24 -35.78 -17.67 -28.33
CA PRO A 24 -34.69 -17.60 -27.37
C PRO A 24 -35.23 -17.25 -25.97
N PRO A 25 -34.72 -17.87 -24.90
CA PRO A 25 -35.21 -17.60 -23.54
C PRO A 25 -34.89 -16.16 -23.13
N SER A 26 -35.87 -15.51 -22.51
CA SER A 26 -35.79 -14.15 -21.97
C SER A 26 -34.80 -14.06 -20.80
N ARG A 27 -34.19 -12.87 -20.67
CA ARG A 27 -33.20 -12.48 -19.65
C ARG A 27 -33.79 -12.35 -18.24
N ASP A 28 -34.29 -13.43 -17.66
CA ASP A 28 -34.67 -13.44 -16.24
C ASP A 28 -33.94 -14.52 -15.43
N ARG A 29 -33.68 -14.16 -14.17
CA ARG A 29 -32.69 -14.65 -13.21
C ARG A 29 -32.53 -16.18 -13.12
N LEU A 30 -31.28 -16.62 -12.91
CA LEU A 30 -30.93 -18.01 -12.63
C LEU A 30 -31.73 -18.55 -11.41
N PRO A 31 -32.26 -19.78 -11.48
CA PRO A 31 -32.99 -20.38 -10.37
C PRO A 31 -32.09 -20.58 -9.14
N MET A 32 -32.64 -20.38 -7.94
CA MET A 32 -31.90 -20.36 -6.66
C MET A 32 -31.09 -21.65 -6.41
N SER A 33 -31.59 -22.80 -6.84
CA SER A 33 -30.86 -24.08 -6.75
C SER A 33 -29.55 -24.05 -7.56
N MET A 34 -29.54 -23.41 -8.72
CA MET A 34 -28.36 -23.23 -9.55
C MET A 34 -27.38 -22.23 -8.94
N LEU A 35 -27.88 -21.16 -8.32
CA LEU A 35 -27.04 -20.20 -7.58
C LEU A 35 -26.37 -20.87 -6.37
N LEU A 36 -27.10 -21.69 -5.60
CA LEU A 36 -26.56 -22.44 -4.46
C LEU A 36 -25.56 -23.52 -4.90
N GLN A 37 -25.81 -24.17 -6.04
CA GLN A 37 -24.90 -25.18 -6.59
C GLN A 37 -23.61 -24.51 -7.13
N LEU A 38 -23.72 -23.35 -7.78
CA LEU A 38 -22.59 -22.52 -8.19
C LEU A 38 -21.85 -21.93 -6.98
N GLN A 39 -22.57 -21.59 -5.89
CA GLN A 39 -21.99 -21.14 -4.62
C GLN A 39 -21.15 -22.25 -3.98
N ARG A 40 -21.66 -23.48 -4.00
CA ARG A 40 -20.96 -24.66 -3.48
C ARG A 40 -19.75 -25.06 -4.34
N LEU A 41 -19.83 -24.91 -5.66
CA LEU A 41 -18.79 -25.35 -6.59
C LEU A 41 -17.71 -24.31 -6.86
N ALA A 42 -18.08 -23.04 -6.96
CA ALA A 42 -17.20 -21.95 -7.38
C ALA A 42 -17.09 -20.82 -6.34
N GLY A 43 -17.71 -21.00 -5.17
CA GLY A 43 -17.68 -20.07 -4.05
C GLY A 43 -18.58 -18.85 -4.25
N ASN A 44 -18.84 -18.14 -3.16
CA ASN A 44 -19.67 -16.92 -3.15
C ASN A 44 -19.21 -15.86 -4.17
N ARG A 45 -17.91 -15.88 -4.53
CA ARG A 45 -17.29 -14.98 -5.51
C ARG A 45 -17.80 -15.18 -6.93
N ALA A 46 -17.84 -16.43 -7.43
CA ALA A 46 -18.34 -16.71 -8.78
C ALA A 46 -19.85 -16.45 -8.91
N VAL A 47 -20.60 -16.65 -7.82
CA VAL A 47 -22.01 -16.30 -7.73
C VAL A 47 -22.20 -14.78 -7.79
N ALA A 48 -21.37 -14.01 -7.08
CA ALA A 48 -21.36 -12.54 -7.09
C ALA A 48 -21.01 -11.94 -8.47
N ASP A 49 -20.02 -12.54 -9.15
CA ASP A 49 -19.63 -12.15 -10.51
C ASP A 49 -20.75 -12.44 -11.54
N LEU A 50 -21.48 -13.55 -11.38
CA LEU A 50 -22.59 -13.94 -12.27
C LEU A 50 -23.86 -13.11 -12.06
N ILE A 51 -24.11 -12.63 -10.83
CA ILE A 51 -25.23 -11.72 -10.51
C ILE A 51 -24.87 -10.23 -10.67
N GLY A 52 -23.72 -9.93 -11.29
CA GLY A 52 -23.32 -8.57 -11.67
C GLY A 52 -23.04 -7.63 -10.50
N THR A 53 -22.73 -8.15 -9.31
CA THR A 53 -22.39 -7.33 -8.15
C THR A 53 -20.93 -7.61 -7.76
N PRO A 54 -19.98 -6.71 -8.06
CA PRO A 54 -18.56 -7.01 -7.86
C PRO A 54 -18.24 -7.16 -6.37
N PRO A 55 -17.61 -8.26 -5.91
CA PRO A 55 -17.07 -8.33 -4.57
C PRO A 55 -15.71 -7.63 -4.52
N ARG A 56 -15.57 -6.77 -3.52
CA ARG A 56 -14.39 -5.95 -3.21
C ARG A 56 -13.15 -6.82 -2.93
N ALA A 57 -11.97 -6.23 -3.14
CA ALA A 57 -10.64 -6.82 -2.92
C ALA A 57 -10.50 -7.51 -1.56
N SER A 58 -9.56 -8.47 -1.46
CA SER A 58 -9.20 -9.19 -0.22
C SER A 58 -9.00 -8.21 0.93
N VAL A 59 -9.99 -8.16 1.81
CA VAL A 59 -10.08 -7.19 2.92
C VAL A 59 -9.03 -7.56 3.97
N GLN A 60 -7.94 -6.80 4.04
CA GLN A 60 -7.26 -6.60 5.32
C GLN A 60 -8.37 -6.03 6.23
N ARG A 61 -8.85 -6.79 7.22
CA ARG A 61 -9.98 -6.34 8.05
C ARG A 61 -9.63 -4.98 8.62
N VAL A 62 -10.39 -3.97 8.21
CA VAL A 62 -10.29 -2.64 8.79
C VAL A 62 -10.52 -2.78 10.27
N THR A 63 -9.49 -2.54 11.07
CA THR A 63 -9.69 -2.31 12.50
C THR A 63 -10.23 -0.89 12.61
N LEU A 64 -11.55 -0.79 12.70
CA LEU A 64 -12.21 0.45 13.07
C LEU A 64 -12.04 0.64 14.57
N GLY A 65 -11.64 1.86 14.95
CA GLY A 65 -11.31 2.19 16.33
C GLY A 65 -9.84 1.92 16.67
N TRP A 66 -9.35 2.65 17.66
CA TRP A 66 -7.98 2.52 18.15
C TRP A 66 -7.88 1.60 19.36
N GLN A 67 -6.76 0.89 19.44
CA GLN A 67 -6.46 0.07 20.61
C GLN A 67 -6.29 0.97 21.85
N GLY A 68 -6.97 0.59 22.94
CA GLY A 68 -6.95 1.34 24.20
C GLY A 68 -7.92 2.52 24.26
N ALA A 69 -8.75 2.72 23.22
CA ALA A 69 -9.85 3.67 23.26
C ALA A 69 -10.98 3.15 24.16
N ASP A 70 -11.36 3.98 25.15
CA ASP A 70 -12.53 3.76 26.02
C ASP A 70 -13.83 3.73 25.20
N ASP A 71 -14.91 3.19 25.74
CA ASP A 71 -16.17 3.03 24.99
C ASP A 71 -16.83 4.36 24.59
N ASP A 72 -16.58 5.42 25.36
CA ASP A 72 -17.03 6.78 25.04
C ASP A 72 -15.98 7.61 24.28
N SER A 73 -14.82 7.01 23.97
CA SER A 73 -13.76 7.67 23.22
C SER A 73 -14.25 8.10 21.83
N TRP A 74 -13.71 9.21 21.35
CA TRP A 74 -13.90 9.71 19.99
C TRP A 74 -13.11 8.90 18.97
N ASN A 75 -12.17 8.06 19.45
CA ASN A 75 -11.38 7.15 18.64
C ASN A 75 -11.85 5.69 18.76
N LYS A 76 -13.00 5.44 19.40
CA LYS A 76 -13.58 4.09 19.53
C LYS A 76 -14.15 3.55 18.22
N GLY A 77 -14.67 4.41 17.37
CA GLY A 77 -15.32 4.07 16.12
C GLY A 77 -15.55 5.29 15.25
N ALA A 78 -16.24 5.11 14.13
CA ALA A 78 -16.57 6.22 13.24
C ALA A 78 -17.62 7.13 13.88
N GLU A 79 -17.40 8.44 13.81
CA GLU A 79 -18.24 9.46 14.44
C GLU A 79 -18.46 10.64 13.48
N THR A 80 -19.69 11.15 13.40
CA THR A 80 -19.96 12.40 12.66
C THR A 80 -19.54 13.59 13.51
N ILE A 81 -18.75 14.51 12.97
CA ILE A 81 -18.33 15.75 13.62
C ILE A 81 -19.00 16.94 12.94
N THR A 82 -19.78 17.70 13.70
CA THR A 82 -20.50 18.89 13.21
C THR A 82 -19.57 20.10 13.07
N ALA A 83 -20.06 21.19 12.46
CA ALA A 83 -19.32 22.45 12.34
C ALA A 83 -18.94 23.07 13.70
N GLU A 84 -19.66 22.73 14.77
CA GLU A 84 -19.39 23.16 16.14
C GLU A 84 -18.33 22.30 16.85
N GLY A 85 -17.82 21.23 16.20
CA GLY A 85 -16.89 20.29 16.83
C GLY A 85 -17.54 19.35 17.83
N LYS A 86 -18.80 18.97 17.61
CA LYS A 86 -19.55 18.05 18.47
C LYS A 86 -19.81 16.73 17.74
N LYS A 87 -19.99 15.64 18.50
CA LYS A 87 -20.53 14.39 17.96
C LYS A 87 -21.95 14.66 17.44
N GLY A 88 -22.18 14.42 16.16
CA GLY A 88 -23.48 14.51 15.51
C GLY A 88 -24.26 13.22 15.65
N ALA A 89 -25.59 13.33 15.64
CA ALA A 89 -26.48 12.19 15.48
C ALA A 89 -26.36 11.61 14.05
N PRO A 90 -26.78 10.35 13.83
CA PRO A 90 -26.87 9.79 12.49
C PRO A 90 -27.73 10.68 11.57
N GLY A 91 -27.14 11.16 10.47
CA GLY A 91 -27.79 12.05 9.51
C GLY A 91 -27.52 13.55 9.74
N ASP A 92 -26.88 13.92 10.85
CA ASP A 92 -26.43 15.30 11.03
C ASP A 92 -25.40 15.69 9.97
N GLU A 93 -25.45 16.95 9.55
CA GLU A 93 -24.49 17.53 8.62
C GLU A 93 -23.12 17.62 9.31
N GLY A 94 -22.10 17.02 8.69
CA GLY A 94 -20.76 17.02 9.24
C GLY A 94 -19.75 16.29 8.38
N VAL A 95 -18.56 16.09 8.93
CA VAL A 95 -17.54 15.16 8.39
C VAL A 95 -17.58 13.88 9.19
N LEU A 96 -17.28 12.75 8.56
CA LEU A 96 -17.08 11.50 9.26
C LEU A 96 -15.62 11.39 9.70
N ARG A 97 -15.38 11.28 11.00
CA ARG A 97 -14.09 10.96 11.61
C ARG A 97 -14.01 9.44 11.76
N ILE A 98 -13.04 8.80 11.11
CA ILE A 98 -12.88 7.34 11.09
C ILE A 98 -11.50 6.98 11.64
N PRO A 99 -11.41 6.53 12.90
CA PRO A 99 -10.18 5.98 13.45
C PRO A 99 -9.91 4.62 12.82
N VAL A 100 -8.75 4.47 12.18
CA VAL A 100 -8.32 3.24 11.52
C VAL A 100 -6.98 2.77 12.05
N GLY A 101 -6.79 1.45 12.07
CA GLY A 101 -5.50 0.80 12.31
C GLY A 101 -5.11 -0.16 11.18
N GLY A 102 -3.93 -0.77 11.30
CA GLY A 102 -3.45 -1.77 10.34
C GLY A 102 -2.73 -1.19 9.12
N ILE A 103 -2.26 0.06 9.19
CA ILE A 103 -1.57 0.75 8.10
C ILE A 103 -0.11 0.29 8.09
N ALA A 104 0.29 -0.51 7.10
CA ALA A 104 1.62 -1.13 7.07
C ALA A 104 2.75 -0.08 7.00
N ALA A 105 2.54 0.99 6.23
CA ALA A 105 3.48 2.10 6.09
C ALA A 105 3.64 2.97 7.36
N GLY A 106 2.74 2.81 8.34
CA GLY A 106 2.61 3.70 9.49
C GLY A 106 3.12 3.16 10.82
N GLN A 107 3.92 2.11 10.83
CA GLN A 107 4.39 1.49 12.07
C GLN A 107 5.12 2.51 12.96
N ALA A 108 4.45 3.15 13.92
CA ALA A 108 5.12 3.85 15.00
C ALA A 108 5.56 2.77 15.99
N GLY A 109 6.80 2.28 15.87
CA GLY A 109 7.31 1.22 16.75
C GLY A 109 6.95 1.53 18.20
N SER A 110 6.45 0.55 18.97
CA SER A 110 5.95 0.78 20.33
C SER A 110 6.99 1.55 21.15
N VAL A 111 6.75 2.84 21.43
CA VAL A 111 7.70 3.65 22.21
C VAL A 111 7.50 3.27 23.67
N LYS A 112 8.11 2.18 24.10
CA LYS A 112 8.12 1.78 25.51
C LYS A 112 8.71 2.93 26.31
N GLY A 113 7.94 3.46 27.26
CA GLY A 113 8.36 4.63 28.05
C GLY A 113 8.23 5.96 27.31
N GLU A 114 7.28 6.08 26.38
CA GLU A 114 6.90 7.37 25.79
C GLU A 114 6.61 8.40 26.90
N GLU A 115 7.34 9.52 26.88
CA GLU A 115 7.15 10.64 27.81
C GLU A 115 6.58 11.86 27.08
N GLY A 116 5.60 12.49 27.70
CA GLY A 116 5.03 13.77 27.30
C GLY A 116 5.31 14.87 28.32
N GLY A 117 4.88 16.10 28.03
CA GLY A 117 5.10 17.25 28.89
C GLY A 117 4.14 18.41 28.62
N ASP A 118 4.47 19.58 29.15
CA ASP A 118 3.67 20.81 29.13
C ASP A 118 3.44 21.45 27.75
N SER A 119 4.10 20.93 26.69
CA SER A 119 3.82 21.36 25.32
C SER A 119 2.43 20.97 24.85
N ASP A 120 1.85 19.90 25.41
CA ASP A 120 0.49 19.47 25.11
C ASP A 120 -0.52 20.16 26.03
N PRO A 121 -1.50 20.91 25.51
CA PRO A 121 -2.52 21.54 26.37
C PRO A 121 -3.40 20.53 27.11
N ASN A 122 -3.43 19.26 26.71
CA ASN A 122 -4.15 18.19 27.40
C ASN A 122 -3.36 17.59 28.57
N ILE A 123 -2.07 17.92 28.71
CA ILE A 123 -1.23 17.47 29.81
C ILE A 123 -1.11 18.63 30.80
N HIS A 124 -1.87 18.56 31.89
CA HIS A 124 -1.81 19.57 32.95
C HIS A 124 -0.73 19.22 33.96
N GLN A 125 0.20 20.15 34.14
CA GLN A 125 1.15 20.10 35.24
C GLN A 125 0.39 20.18 36.59
N PRO A 126 0.62 19.26 37.54
CA PRO A 126 0.07 19.33 38.88
C PRO A 126 0.46 20.65 39.56
N LYS A 127 -0.49 21.26 40.28
CA LYS A 127 -0.27 22.55 40.96
C LYS A 127 0.86 22.50 41.99
N ASP A 128 1.10 21.32 42.54
CA ASP A 128 2.11 21.01 43.54
C ASP A 128 3.45 20.57 42.95
N TRP A 129 3.53 20.36 41.62
CA TRP A 129 4.80 20.04 40.99
C TRP A 129 5.75 21.23 41.09
N LYS A 130 6.95 20.97 41.58
CA LYS A 130 8.07 21.91 41.62
C LYS A 130 9.25 21.28 40.89
N PRO A 131 9.95 22.01 40.02
CA PRO A 131 11.17 21.50 39.41
C PRO A 131 12.20 21.23 40.51
N SER A 132 12.82 20.05 40.48
CA SER A 132 13.92 19.67 41.37
C SER A 132 15.19 20.49 41.09
N LYS A 133 15.31 21.04 39.88
CA LYS A 133 16.41 21.90 39.44
C LYS A 133 15.95 23.00 38.48
N PRO A 134 16.62 24.16 38.46
CA PRO A 134 16.32 25.22 37.49
C PRO A 134 16.32 24.71 36.05
N GLY A 135 15.24 25.01 35.32
CA GLY A 135 15.08 24.61 33.91
C GLY A 135 14.59 23.18 33.68
N GLU A 136 14.31 22.40 34.72
CA GLU A 136 13.59 21.13 34.58
C GLU A 136 12.20 21.38 34.01
N LYS A 137 11.80 20.58 33.01
CA LYS A 137 10.48 20.60 32.41
C LYS A 137 9.64 19.48 32.99
N TYR A 138 8.35 19.73 33.17
CA TYR A 138 7.40 18.70 33.57
C TYR A 138 7.35 17.59 32.52
N ARG A 139 7.56 16.34 32.97
CA ARG A 139 7.48 15.15 32.13
C ARG A 139 6.63 14.08 32.80
N VAL A 140 5.84 13.38 32.00
CA VAL A 140 5.00 12.26 32.44
C VAL A 140 4.99 11.15 31.40
N ALA A 141 4.77 9.92 31.83
CA ALA A 141 4.51 8.83 30.91
C ALA A 141 3.23 9.12 30.11
N VAL A 142 3.27 9.01 28.78
CA VAL A 142 2.08 9.26 27.95
C VAL A 142 0.94 8.30 28.29
N SER A 143 1.26 7.08 28.72
CA SER A 143 0.27 6.11 29.22
C SER A 143 -0.47 6.57 30.49
N SER A 144 0.04 7.57 31.24
CA SER A 144 -0.69 8.16 32.36
C SER A 144 -1.71 9.20 31.92
N VAL A 145 -1.58 9.75 30.70
CA VAL A 145 -2.45 10.80 30.16
C VAL A 145 -3.35 10.33 29.04
N THR A 146 -3.15 9.15 28.44
CA THR A 146 -4.07 8.52 27.49
C THR A 146 -4.02 7.00 27.59
N GLY A 147 -5.13 6.32 27.31
CA GLY A 147 -5.19 4.86 27.16
C GLY A 147 -4.85 4.38 25.75
N GLU A 148 -4.86 5.29 24.77
CA GLU A 148 -4.75 4.96 23.36
C GLU A 148 -3.29 4.77 22.94
N SER A 149 -3.06 3.76 22.10
CA SER A 149 -1.73 3.45 21.56
C SER A 149 -1.31 4.42 20.46
N VAL A 150 -0.01 4.45 20.12
CA VAL A 150 0.50 5.10 18.89
C VAL A 150 0.37 4.21 17.64
N GLY A 151 -0.12 2.97 17.80
CA GLY A 151 -0.09 1.91 16.80
C GLY A 151 0.48 0.62 17.40
N SER A 152 0.59 -0.44 16.58
CA SER A 152 1.22 -1.69 16.96
C SER A 152 2.45 -1.98 16.09
N LYS A 153 3.22 -3.01 16.47
CA LYS A 153 4.28 -3.55 15.59
C LYS A 153 3.73 -4.05 14.25
N ASP A 154 2.43 -4.36 14.19
CA ASP A 154 1.75 -4.93 13.04
C ASP A 154 1.10 -3.86 12.13
N GLY A 155 1.13 -2.57 12.53
CA GLY A 155 0.67 -1.47 11.69
C GLY A 155 0.44 -0.15 12.44
N GLY A 156 0.50 0.94 11.69
CA GLY A 156 0.16 2.29 12.13
C GLY A 156 -1.33 2.54 12.32
N GLN A 157 -1.61 3.72 12.86
CA GLN A 157 -2.96 4.23 13.13
C GLN A 157 -3.14 5.60 12.48
N ALA A 158 -4.34 5.90 12.00
CA ALA A 158 -4.69 7.22 11.52
C ALA A 158 -6.12 7.59 11.88
N ILE A 159 -6.40 8.90 11.85
CA ILE A 159 -7.75 9.42 11.71
C ILE A 159 -7.96 9.74 10.23
N VAL A 160 -9.01 9.17 9.64
CA VAL A 160 -9.46 9.49 8.28
C VAL A 160 -10.69 10.36 8.39
N ILE A 161 -10.63 11.58 7.84
CA ILE A 161 -11.72 12.55 7.87
C ILE A 161 -12.35 12.60 6.48
N VAL A 162 -13.63 12.24 6.38
CA VAL A 162 -14.36 12.13 5.11
C VAL A 162 -15.57 13.07 5.14
N PRO A 163 -15.55 14.20 4.40
CA PRO A 163 -16.75 14.99 4.20
C PRO A 163 -17.91 14.17 3.62
N GLN A 164 -19.11 14.38 4.14
CA GLN A 164 -20.30 13.74 3.60
C GLN A 164 -20.58 14.24 2.18
N GLY A 165 -21.03 13.35 1.29
CA GLY A 165 -21.42 13.71 -0.07
C GLY A 165 -20.28 13.90 -1.07
N LEU A 166 -19.08 13.40 -0.76
CA LEU A 166 -17.97 13.39 -1.72
C LEU A 166 -18.37 12.72 -3.05
N ALA A 167 -17.99 13.36 -4.15
CA ALA A 167 -18.14 12.80 -5.47
C ALA A 167 -17.24 11.55 -5.64
N ARG A 168 -17.68 10.62 -6.49
CA ARG A 168 -16.85 9.47 -6.90
C ARG A 168 -15.69 9.95 -7.80
N GLY A 169 -14.57 9.23 -7.77
CA GLY A 169 -13.36 9.55 -8.52
C GLY A 169 -12.22 10.08 -7.64
N PRO A 170 -11.23 10.78 -8.23
CA PRO A 170 -10.12 11.34 -7.47
C PRO A 170 -10.58 12.34 -6.41
N VAL A 171 -10.09 12.19 -5.18
CA VAL A 171 -10.30 13.14 -4.07
C VAL A 171 -8.96 13.63 -3.55
N ASP A 172 -8.87 14.93 -3.26
CA ASP A 172 -7.64 15.50 -2.72
C ASP A 172 -7.41 15.01 -1.30
N VAL A 173 -6.15 14.91 -0.89
CA VAL A 173 -5.75 14.38 0.41
C VAL A 173 -4.95 15.44 1.16
N LEU A 174 -5.47 15.90 2.29
CA LEU A 174 -4.69 16.59 3.29
C LEU A 174 -3.99 15.55 4.17
N PHE A 175 -2.67 15.44 4.05
CA PHE A 175 -1.85 14.58 4.89
C PHE A 175 -1.24 15.43 6.01
N HIS A 176 -1.82 15.36 7.22
CA HIS A 176 -1.48 16.28 8.31
C HIS A 176 -0.72 15.55 9.42
N LEU A 177 0.47 16.07 9.79
CA LEU A 177 1.32 15.56 10.86
C LEU A 177 1.16 16.40 12.13
N HIS A 178 0.84 15.75 13.24
CA HIS A 178 0.74 16.41 14.53
C HIS A 178 2.13 16.83 15.08
N GLY A 179 2.09 17.73 16.07
CA GLY A 179 3.26 18.26 16.74
C GLY A 179 3.69 17.50 17.99
N HIS A 180 4.50 18.16 18.83
CA HIS A 180 4.99 17.63 20.12
C HIS A 180 3.88 17.49 21.18
N THR A 181 2.96 16.55 20.97
CA THR A 181 1.76 16.26 21.76
C THR A 181 1.43 14.78 21.70
N ILE A 182 0.40 14.32 22.44
CA ILE A 182 -0.12 12.96 22.29
C ILE A 182 -0.73 12.68 20.90
N GLY A 183 -0.67 13.62 19.97
CA GLY A 183 -1.22 13.52 18.61
C GLY A 183 -2.74 13.61 18.62
N TYR A 184 -3.38 12.69 17.91
CA TYR A 184 -4.85 12.63 17.79
C TYR A 184 -5.49 11.70 18.82
N ARG A 185 -4.68 11.21 19.78
CA ARG A 185 -5.15 10.41 20.90
C ARG A 185 -6.02 11.23 21.84
N GLN A 186 -7.03 10.59 22.41
CA GLN A 186 -7.85 11.19 23.44
C GLN A 186 -7.16 11.16 24.79
N ALA A 187 -7.08 12.31 25.44
CA ALA A 187 -6.57 12.38 26.80
C ALA A 187 -7.54 11.72 27.79
N LYS A 188 -6.98 11.02 28.79
CA LYS A 188 -7.69 10.54 29.98
C LYS A 188 -8.33 11.72 30.67
N HIS A 189 -9.56 11.52 31.10
CA HIS A 189 -10.32 12.50 31.83
C HIS A 189 -10.47 12.05 33.29
N GLY A 190 -10.60 13.02 34.19
CA GLY A 190 -10.95 12.76 35.58
C GLY A 190 -12.44 12.38 35.72
N LYS A 191 -13.09 12.84 36.79
CA LYS A 191 -14.55 12.69 36.94
C LYS A 191 -15.26 13.64 35.97
N GLY A 192 -15.73 13.17 34.81
CA GLY A 192 -16.41 14.01 33.81
C GLY A 192 -16.66 13.27 32.50
N LYS A 193 -17.10 13.97 31.45
CA LYS A 193 -17.06 13.43 30.09
C LYS A 193 -15.68 13.70 29.47
N PRO A 194 -15.14 12.79 28.64
CA PRO A 194 -13.87 13.02 27.98
C PRO A 194 -13.96 14.24 27.05
N ALA A 195 -12.99 15.14 27.17
CA ALA A 195 -12.87 16.28 26.27
C ALA A 195 -12.50 15.78 24.86
N PRO A 196 -12.99 16.42 23.78
CA PRO A 196 -12.64 16.00 22.42
C PRO A 196 -11.11 15.97 22.21
N PRO A 197 -10.60 15.09 21.33
CA PRO A 197 -9.22 15.13 20.88
C PRO A 197 -8.78 16.53 20.43
N ARG A 198 -7.46 16.77 20.52
CA ARG A 198 -6.86 18.08 20.22
C ARG A 198 -7.22 18.60 18.83
N ASP A 199 -7.25 17.72 17.85
CA ASP A 199 -7.56 18.03 16.46
C ASP A 199 -8.97 18.59 16.27
N ILE A 200 -9.92 18.22 17.15
CA ILE A 200 -11.28 18.77 17.16
C ILE A 200 -11.34 20.03 18.02
N LEU A 201 -10.77 19.99 19.23
CA LEU A 201 -10.96 21.03 20.26
C LEU A 201 -10.14 22.29 19.98
N TYR A 202 -8.87 22.10 19.63
CA TYR A 202 -7.94 23.18 19.36
C TYR A 202 -7.80 23.34 17.87
N ASP A 203 -7.23 22.36 17.17
CA ASP A 203 -6.82 22.56 15.77
C ASP A 203 -8.00 22.68 14.80
N ARG A 204 -9.19 22.24 15.20
CA ARG A 204 -10.45 22.31 14.45
C ARG A 204 -10.33 21.73 13.02
N ILE A 205 -9.58 20.65 12.85
CA ILE A 205 -9.25 20.11 11.52
C ILE A 205 -10.51 19.61 10.80
N GLU A 206 -11.37 18.88 11.49
CA GLU A 206 -12.66 18.42 10.97
C GLU A 206 -13.55 19.56 10.49
N GLN A 207 -13.67 20.61 11.31
CA GLN A 207 -14.50 21.77 11.03
C GLN A 207 -13.96 22.55 9.83
N GLN A 208 -12.64 22.68 9.73
CA GLN A 208 -11.98 23.35 8.61
C GLN A 208 -12.10 22.54 7.31
N LEU A 209 -11.99 21.21 7.36
CA LEU A 209 -12.24 20.34 6.19
C LEU A 209 -13.72 20.35 5.77
N LEU A 210 -14.65 20.41 6.73
CA LEU A 210 -16.08 20.58 6.43
C LEU A 210 -16.31 21.91 5.70
N ALA A 211 -15.74 23.00 6.19
CA ALA A 211 -15.84 24.32 5.55
C ALA A 211 -15.23 24.32 4.14
N ALA A 212 -14.05 23.71 3.97
CA ALA A 212 -13.42 23.56 2.66
C ALA A 212 -14.30 22.74 1.69
N SER A 213 -14.86 21.63 2.14
CA SER A 213 -15.78 20.82 1.33
C SER A 213 -17.02 21.62 0.91
N LYS A 214 -17.62 22.39 1.81
CA LYS A 214 -18.75 23.28 1.49
C LYS A 214 -18.39 24.37 0.49
N ALA A 215 -17.14 24.82 0.50
CA ALA A 215 -16.62 25.81 -0.43
C ALA A 215 -16.14 25.20 -1.77
N GLY A 216 -16.28 23.88 -1.95
CA GLY A 216 -16.04 23.19 -3.22
C GLY A 216 -14.69 22.48 -3.35
N TRP A 217 -13.97 22.24 -2.25
CA TRP A 217 -12.76 21.40 -2.25
C TRP A 217 -13.10 19.96 -1.84
N PRO A 218 -13.17 18.99 -2.79
CA PRO A 218 -13.42 17.57 -2.50
C PRO A 218 -12.18 16.92 -1.88
N MET A 219 -11.91 17.25 -0.62
CA MET A 219 -10.71 16.88 0.11
C MET A 219 -11.03 16.01 1.32
N ILE A 220 -10.27 14.94 1.52
CA ILE A 220 -10.27 14.15 2.75
C ILE A 220 -9.05 14.50 3.61
N GLY A 221 -9.15 14.26 4.92
CA GLY A 221 -8.02 14.31 5.84
C GLY A 221 -7.47 12.93 6.11
N ILE A 222 -6.15 12.76 6.05
CA ILE A 222 -5.44 11.60 6.61
C ILE A 222 -4.46 12.14 7.64
N LEU A 223 -4.68 11.75 8.89
CA LEU A 223 -3.98 12.24 10.07
C LEU A 223 -3.22 11.07 10.72
N PRO A 224 -1.97 10.78 10.31
CA PRO A 224 -1.17 9.70 10.88
C PRO A 224 -0.89 9.90 12.37
N GLN A 225 -1.08 8.87 13.17
CA GLN A 225 -0.70 8.90 14.58
C GLN A 225 0.79 8.60 14.73
N GLY A 226 1.51 9.51 15.37
CA GLY A 226 2.90 9.31 15.79
C GLY A 226 3.05 9.24 17.31
N ALA A 227 4.28 9.09 17.78
CA ALA A 227 4.61 9.27 19.20
C ALA A 227 4.69 10.76 19.57
N PHE A 228 4.85 11.04 20.86
CA PHE A 228 4.72 12.37 21.46
C PHE A 228 5.54 13.43 20.74
N PHE A 229 6.74 13.09 20.28
CA PHE A 229 7.64 14.00 19.59
C PHE A 229 7.52 13.93 18.06
N SER A 230 6.30 13.75 17.53
CA SER A 230 6.03 13.69 16.09
C SER A 230 6.86 12.62 15.36
N GLN A 231 6.90 11.40 15.92
CA GLN A 231 7.60 10.27 15.32
C GLN A 231 6.59 9.30 14.70
N PHE A 232 6.60 9.15 13.38
CA PHE A 232 5.54 8.47 12.62
C PHE A 232 5.95 7.11 12.04
N GLY A 233 7.25 6.81 11.97
CA GLY A 233 7.76 5.62 11.28
C GLY A 233 8.38 4.55 12.18
N PRO A 234 8.76 3.39 11.60
CA PRO A 234 9.25 2.22 12.34
C PRO A 234 10.45 2.57 13.21
N GLY A 235 10.38 2.23 14.50
CA GLY A 235 11.46 2.50 15.45
C GLY A 235 11.61 3.97 15.87
N GLY A 236 10.53 4.77 15.79
CA GLY A 236 10.54 6.17 16.20
C GLY A 236 11.19 7.09 15.17
N GLN A 237 11.16 6.71 13.89
CA GLN A 237 11.56 7.60 12.78
C GLN A 237 10.70 8.88 12.79
N LEU A 238 11.30 10.01 12.42
CA LEU A 238 10.58 11.29 12.47
C LEU A 238 9.71 11.49 11.23
N GLY A 239 9.91 10.73 10.14
CA GLY A 239 9.09 10.79 8.94
C GLY A 239 8.41 9.47 8.58
N VAL A 240 7.60 9.51 7.51
CA VAL A 240 6.81 8.39 7.00
C VAL A 240 6.83 8.41 5.46
N ASN A 241 6.53 7.28 4.83
CA ASN A 241 6.33 7.22 3.39
C ASN A 241 4.89 7.63 3.06
N VAL A 242 4.69 8.86 2.60
CA VAL A 242 3.34 9.43 2.41
C VAL A 242 2.54 8.64 1.37
N ASP A 243 3.13 8.31 0.22
CA ASP A 243 2.44 7.55 -0.83
C ASP A 243 1.99 6.18 -0.35
N ALA A 244 2.88 5.45 0.32
CA ALA A 244 2.55 4.14 0.86
C ALA A 244 1.45 4.25 1.92
N TYR A 245 1.50 5.29 2.77
CA TYR A 245 0.50 5.50 3.81
C TYR A 245 -0.88 5.84 3.25
N VAL A 246 -0.95 6.74 2.27
CA VAL A 246 -2.20 7.09 1.58
C VAL A 246 -2.76 5.85 0.88
N ASN A 247 -1.92 5.11 0.15
CA ASN A 247 -2.34 3.90 -0.55
C ASN A 247 -2.85 2.82 0.41
N ASP A 248 -2.19 2.62 1.55
CA ASP A 248 -2.65 1.69 2.59
C ASP A 248 -4.03 2.10 3.13
N VAL A 249 -4.26 3.39 3.41
CA VAL A 249 -5.56 3.90 3.89
C VAL A 249 -6.68 3.64 2.88
N PHE A 250 -6.45 3.92 1.59
CA PHE A 250 -7.44 3.59 0.55
C PHE A 250 -7.58 2.07 0.37
N GLY A 251 -6.50 1.31 0.57
CA GLY A 251 -6.45 -0.15 0.54
C GLY A 251 -7.26 -0.84 1.65
N LEU A 252 -7.54 -0.14 2.75
CA LEU A 252 -8.44 -0.62 3.81
C LEU A 252 -9.87 -0.87 3.29
N GLY A 253 -10.29 -0.19 2.21
CA GLY A 253 -11.61 -0.40 1.62
C GLY A 253 -12.76 0.16 2.48
N LEU A 254 -12.53 1.31 3.14
CA LEU A 254 -13.56 2.06 3.87
C LEU A 254 -14.76 2.31 2.97
N LYS A 255 -15.97 2.04 3.46
CA LYS A 255 -17.20 2.15 2.67
C LYS A 255 -17.41 3.59 2.18
N GLU A 256 -16.99 4.54 2.99
CA GLU A 256 -17.14 5.98 2.80
C GLU A 256 -16.18 6.55 1.77
N LEU A 257 -15.08 5.84 1.49
CA LEU A 257 -14.20 6.06 0.34
C LEU A 257 -14.62 5.19 -0.88
N GLY A 258 -15.81 4.59 -0.83
CA GLY A 258 -16.30 3.70 -1.87
C GLY A 258 -16.45 4.41 -3.23
N GLY A 259 -15.58 4.05 -4.17
CA GLY A 259 -15.57 4.65 -5.51
C GLY A 259 -14.79 5.96 -5.59
N THR A 260 -14.04 6.32 -4.55
CA THR A 260 -13.01 7.37 -4.63
C THR A 260 -11.63 6.75 -4.84
N THR A 261 -10.71 7.56 -5.36
CA THR A 261 -9.28 7.22 -5.49
C THR A 261 -8.44 8.37 -4.93
N PRO A 262 -7.22 8.13 -4.42
CA PRO A 262 -6.37 9.22 -4.00
C PRO A 262 -6.07 10.13 -5.20
N GLY A 263 -6.29 11.43 -5.02
CA GLY A 263 -5.94 12.49 -5.95
C GLY A 263 -4.68 13.21 -5.50
N ARG A 264 -4.72 14.55 -5.52
CA ARG A 264 -3.57 15.40 -5.17
C ARG A 264 -3.31 15.35 -3.68
N VAL A 265 -2.04 15.30 -3.28
CA VAL A 265 -1.65 15.28 -1.86
C VAL A 265 -1.15 16.67 -1.45
N THR A 266 -1.66 17.17 -0.33
CA THR A 266 -1.14 18.36 0.34
C THR A 266 -0.57 17.96 1.68
N LEU A 267 0.71 18.24 1.89
CA LEU A 267 1.40 17.92 3.13
C LEU A 267 1.22 19.06 4.12
N SER A 268 0.88 18.72 5.36
CA SER A 268 0.70 19.69 6.42
C SER A 268 1.34 19.22 7.71
N GLY A 269 1.86 20.15 8.51
CA GLY A 269 2.46 19.80 9.80
C GLY A 269 2.47 20.95 10.79
N TRP A 270 2.35 20.60 12.07
CA TRP A 270 2.44 21.53 13.18
C TRP A 270 3.58 21.19 14.14
N SER A 271 4.15 22.21 14.79
CA SER A 271 5.05 22.14 15.96
C SER A 271 5.88 20.86 16.12
N GLY A 272 7.03 20.76 15.46
CA GLY A 272 7.88 19.56 15.51
C GLY A 272 7.78 18.69 14.25
N ALA A 273 6.64 18.73 13.57
CA ALA A 273 6.45 18.03 12.29
C ALA A 273 7.46 18.45 11.20
N GLY A 274 8.04 19.66 11.27
CA GLY A 274 9.01 20.14 10.29
C GLY A 274 10.27 19.28 10.21
N LEU A 275 10.67 18.63 11.29
CA LEU A 275 11.78 17.66 11.27
C LEU A 275 11.37 16.38 10.53
N GLY A 276 10.15 15.90 10.74
CA GLY A 276 9.62 14.77 9.98
C GLY A 276 9.53 15.05 8.49
N ILE A 277 9.04 16.24 8.13
CA ILE A 277 8.99 16.73 6.75
C ILE A 277 10.39 16.83 6.15
N THR A 278 11.35 17.36 6.90
CA THR A 278 12.76 17.39 6.52
C THR A 278 13.33 15.99 6.23
N GLN A 279 13.01 15.00 7.07
CA GLN A 279 13.43 13.62 6.83
C GLN A 279 12.76 13.00 5.61
N MET A 280 11.48 13.33 5.36
CA MET A 280 10.79 12.90 4.15
C MET A 280 11.44 13.47 2.88
N VAL A 281 11.87 14.73 2.91
CA VAL A 281 12.65 15.36 1.82
C VAL A 281 13.99 14.66 1.64
N ALA A 282 14.75 14.50 2.73
CA ALA A 282 16.09 13.92 2.69
C ALA A 282 16.05 12.47 2.21
N GLY A 283 15.04 11.70 2.63
CA GLY A 283 14.88 10.34 2.18
C GLY A 283 14.53 10.22 0.70
N SER A 284 13.72 11.14 0.15
CA SER A 284 13.46 11.20 -1.29
C SER A 284 14.75 11.46 -2.08
N LYS A 285 15.61 12.38 -1.60
CA LYS A 285 16.92 12.66 -2.22
C LYS A 285 17.85 11.45 -2.14
N ALA A 286 17.99 10.85 -0.95
CA ALA A 286 18.83 9.67 -0.76
C ALA A 286 18.39 8.49 -1.64
N LYS A 287 17.07 8.23 -1.73
CA LYS A 287 16.51 7.21 -2.62
C LYS A 287 16.85 7.47 -4.09
N ALA A 288 16.69 8.72 -4.56
CA ALA A 288 17.02 9.10 -5.93
C ALA A 288 18.52 8.93 -6.25
N ALA A 289 19.39 9.17 -5.25
CA ALA A 289 20.83 8.99 -5.35
C ALA A 289 21.30 7.53 -5.16
N GLY A 290 20.40 6.59 -4.85
CA GLY A 290 20.76 5.21 -4.51
C GLY A 290 21.48 5.07 -3.16
N GLU A 291 21.40 6.09 -2.31
CA GLU A 291 22.03 6.15 -0.99
C GLU A 291 21.16 5.50 0.09
N LYS A 292 21.76 5.27 1.27
CA LYS A 292 21.03 4.80 2.45
C LYS A 292 19.99 5.85 2.85
N ILE A 293 18.72 5.47 2.80
CA ILE A 293 17.62 6.36 3.16
C ILE A 293 17.67 6.67 4.67
N PRO A 294 17.72 7.96 5.09
CA PRO A 294 17.60 8.35 6.48
C PRO A 294 16.34 7.74 7.11
N GLY A 295 16.51 7.05 8.23
CA GLY A 295 15.42 6.34 8.93
C GLY A 295 15.37 4.83 8.67
N GLY A 296 15.88 4.30 7.55
CA GLY A 296 15.91 2.85 7.28
C GLY A 296 15.22 2.43 5.99
N ALA A 297 14.86 1.14 5.89
CA ALA A 297 14.49 0.49 4.62
C ALA A 297 13.15 0.93 4.00
N THR A 298 12.24 1.53 4.78
CA THR A 298 10.91 1.95 4.30
C THR A 298 10.87 3.39 3.78
N GLY A 299 11.91 4.17 4.09
CA GLY A 299 12.12 5.55 3.69
C GLY A 299 11.05 6.52 4.19
N SER A 300 11.46 7.51 4.97
CA SER A 300 10.70 8.76 5.02
C SER A 300 10.74 9.36 3.62
N LEU A 301 9.64 9.29 2.87
CA LEU A 301 9.59 9.75 1.47
C LEU A 301 8.43 10.70 1.33
N LEU A 302 8.71 11.86 0.72
CA LEU A 302 7.65 12.69 0.15
C LEU A 302 6.91 11.91 -0.94
N PRO A 303 5.65 12.29 -1.22
CA PRO A 303 4.94 11.80 -2.39
C PRO A 303 5.82 11.93 -3.63
N THR A 304 5.93 10.85 -4.39
CA THR A 304 6.67 10.84 -5.64
C THR A 304 5.95 11.76 -6.64
N SER A 305 6.68 12.75 -7.16
CA SER A 305 6.29 13.78 -8.14
C SER A 305 5.15 14.77 -7.82
N ASP A 306 4.05 14.40 -7.16
CA ASP A 306 2.76 15.09 -7.37
C ASP A 306 2.05 15.64 -6.11
N PHE A 307 2.80 16.08 -5.10
CA PHE A 307 2.19 16.84 -4.00
C PHE A 307 2.12 18.34 -4.33
N GLU A 308 0.93 18.91 -4.16
CA GLU A 308 0.58 20.25 -4.65
C GLU A 308 0.81 21.36 -3.64
N GLY A 309 0.92 21.01 -2.36
CA GLY A 309 1.01 22.00 -1.31
C GLY A 309 1.79 21.55 -0.08
N LEU A 310 2.42 22.54 0.58
CA LEU A 310 3.08 22.39 1.87
C LEU A 310 2.62 23.46 2.85
N PHE A 311 1.97 23.04 3.93
CA PHE A 311 1.44 23.92 4.97
C PHE A 311 2.12 23.68 6.32
N LEU A 312 2.85 24.67 6.82
CA LEU A 312 3.68 24.56 8.03
C LEU A 312 3.23 25.56 9.10
N PHE A 313 2.79 25.04 10.25
CA PHE A 313 2.31 25.83 11.39
C PHE A 313 3.29 25.75 12.57
N ASP A 314 4.08 26.81 12.81
CA ASP A 314 5.21 26.82 13.75
C ASP A 314 6.11 25.58 13.65
N ALA A 315 6.27 25.01 12.45
CA ALA A 315 6.93 23.72 12.27
C ALA A 315 8.44 23.87 12.03
N ILE A 316 8.92 25.06 11.64
CA ILE A 316 10.32 25.31 11.28
C ILE A 316 11.14 25.74 12.51
N TYR A 317 11.69 24.77 13.24
CA TYR A 317 12.57 25.03 14.39
C TYR A 317 14.03 25.10 14.01
N GLY A 318 14.79 25.69 14.93
CA GLY A 318 16.24 25.73 14.90
C GLY A 318 16.78 27.15 14.93
N ASN A 319 18.08 27.26 14.66
CA ASN A 319 18.74 28.55 14.52
C ASN A 319 19.29 28.67 13.10
N TYR A 320 18.62 29.45 12.24
CA TYR A 320 19.03 29.67 10.85
C TYR A 320 20.45 30.22 10.70
N LYS A 321 21.00 30.89 11.73
CA LYS A 321 22.38 31.41 11.72
C LYS A 321 23.43 30.30 11.87
N LYS A 322 23.01 29.08 12.19
CA LYS A 322 23.88 27.90 12.26
C LYS A 322 23.78 27.11 10.95
N PRO A 323 24.86 26.43 10.52
CA PRO A 323 24.81 25.60 9.34
C PRO A 323 23.69 24.54 9.42
N PRO A 324 23.18 24.08 8.26
CA PRO A 324 22.15 23.03 8.21
C PRO A 324 22.53 21.82 9.06
N GLY A 325 21.57 21.28 9.80
CA GLY A 325 21.80 20.15 10.70
C GLY A 325 20.56 19.81 11.52
N PRO A 326 20.63 18.85 12.47
CA PRO A 326 19.47 18.39 13.24
C PRO A 326 18.84 19.49 14.11
N LYS A 327 19.52 20.63 14.27
CA LYS A 327 19.08 21.82 15.00
C LYS A 327 18.75 23.02 14.10
N ASN A 328 18.69 22.83 12.77
CA ASN A 328 18.27 23.86 11.82
C ASN A 328 17.43 23.21 10.70
N TRP A 329 16.11 23.26 10.85
CA TRP A 329 15.17 22.65 9.92
C TRP A 329 14.79 23.58 8.76
N LEU A 330 15.21 24.86 8.83
CA LEU A 330 14.94 25.83 7.76
C LEU A 330 15.68 25.44 6.47
N GLY A 331 16.93 25.00 6.55
CA GLY A 331 17.72 24.64 5.37
C GLY A 331 17.02 23.59 4.48
N PRO A 332 16.64 22.42 5.01
CA PRO A 332 15.96 21.40 4.21
C PRO A 332 14.57 21.81 3.70
N VAL A 333 13.82 22.61 4.47
CA VAL A 333 12.56 23.19 3.99
C VAL A 333 12.81 24.16 2.84
N TRP A 334 13.82 25.02 2.98
CA TRP A 334 14.22 25.94 1.92
C TRP A 334 14.70 25.20 0.67
N ASP A 335 15.53 24.17 0.79
CA ASP A 335 15.95 23.34 -0.34
C ASP A 335 14.75 22.81 -1.13
N LEU A 336 13.72 22.32 -0.44
CA LEU A 336 12.50 21.82 -1.07
C LEU A 336 11.76 22.95 -1.80
N LEU A 337 11.59 24.10 -1.15
CA LEU A 337 10.89 25.24 -1.73
C LEU A 337 11.65 25.81 -2.93
N GLN A 338 12.97 25.90 -2.84
CA GLN A 338 13.83 26.34 -3.93
C GLN A 338 13.69 25.42 -5.15
N GLN A 339 13.67 24.10 -4.96
CA GLN A 339 13.44 23.15 -6.06
C GLN A 339 12.06 23.33 -6.70
N ARG A 340 11.03 23.61 -5.91
CA ARG A 340 9.68 23.89 -6.43
C ARG A 340 9.62 25.23 -7.17
N LEU A 341 10.27 26.26 -6.65
CA LEU A 341 10.39 27.57 -7.31
C LEU A 341 11.16 27.45 -8.64
N GLU A 342 12.26 26.71 -8.68
CA GLU A 342 13.01 26.45 -9.92
C GLU A 342 12.18 25.67 -10.95
N HIS A 343 11.42 24.66 -10.49
CA HIS A 343 10.48 23.93 -11.34
C HIS A 343 9.39 24.86 -11.90
N ASP A 344 8.71 25.63 -11.05
CA ASP A 344 7.69 26.58 -11.47
C ASP A 344 8.26 27.60 -12.46
N LEU A 345 9.46 28.14 -12.22
CA LEU A 345 10.14 29.04 -13.16
C LEU A 345 10.28 28.42 -14.54
N SER A 346 10.74 27.16 -14.58
CA SER A 346 10.93 26.44 -15.84
C SER A 346 9.61 26.30 -16.62
N GLN A 347 8.50 26.05 -15.93
CA GLN A 347 7.17 25.95 -16.55
C GLN A 347 6.69 27.31 -17.06
N LEU A 348 6.90 28.37 -16.29
CA LEU A 348 6.53 29.74 -16.67
C LEU A 348 7.32 30.24 -17.88
N LEU A 349 8.59 29.88 -18.00
CA LEU A 349 9.43 30.27 -19.13
C LEU A 349 9.16 29.44 -20.39
N ALA A 350 8.68 28.19 -20.24
CA ALA A 350 8.45 27.29 -21.37
C ALA A 350 7.32 27.76 -22.29
N ASP A 351 6.26 28.36 -21.75
CA ASP A 351 5.10 28.83 -22.53
C ASP A 351 4.47 30.09 -21.90
N PRO A 352 4.83 31.30 -22.39
CA PRO A 352 4.28 32.55 -21.88
C PRO A 352 2.74 32.62 -21.92
N SER A 353 2.10 31.92 -22.86
CA SER A 353 0.63 31.91 -22.98
C SER A 353 -0.07 31.10 -21.90
N LYS A 354 0.67 30.25 -21.18
CA LYS A 354 0.14 29.35 -20.14
C LYS A 354 0.55 29.74 -18.73
N GLN A 355 1.21 30.89 -18.53
CA GLN A 355 1.73 31.30 -17.23
C GLN A 355 0.65 31.41 -16.15
N GLU A 356 -0.38 32.23 -16.36
CA GLU A 356 -1.48 32.40 -15.39
C GLU A 356 -2.30 31.10 -15.20
N PRO A 357 -2.71 30.37 -16.26
CA PRO A 357 -3.35 29.06 -16.09
C PRO A 357 -2.49 28.07 -15.31
N TYR A 358 -1.18 28.00 -15.58
CA TYR A 358 -0.27 27.13 -14.83
C TYR A 358 -0.26 27.49 -13.35
N LEU A 359 -0.08 28.78 -13.00
CA LEU A 359 -0.05 29.21 -11.61
C LEU A 359 -1.38 28.93 -10.92
N SER A 360 -2.50 29.16 -11.60
CA SER A 360 -3.83 28.93 -11.03
C SER A 360 -4.11 27.45 -10.81
N ASP A 361 -3.82 26.60 -11.80
CA ASP A 361 -4.28 25.21 -11.84
C ASP A 361 -3.27 24.20 -11.28
N LYS A 362 -1.97 24.47 -11.44
CA LYS A 362 -0.89 23.49 -11.22
C LYS A 362 0.27 24.00 -10.37
N GLY A 363 0.37 25.30 -10.15
CA GLY A 363 1.45 25.90 -9.39
C GLY A 363 1.52 25.33 -7.98
N PHE A 364 2.73 25.17 -7.45
CA PHE A 364 2.90 24.68 -6.09
C PHE A 364 2.38 25.71 -5.06
N ARG A 365 1.76 25.27 -3.96
CA ARG A 365 1.27 26.14 -2.88
C ARG A 365 2.08 25.97 -1.60
N PHE A 366 2.65 27.06 -1.10
CA PHE A 366 3.32 27.07 0.18
C PHE A 366 2.65 28.05 1.15
N ARG A 367 2.38 27.56 2.37
CA ARG A 367 1.85 28.37 3.47
C ARG A 367 2.67 28.15 4.73
N GLY A 368 3.45 29.15 5.12
CA GLY A 368 4.13 29.20 6.40
C GLY A 368 3.40 30.11 7.37
N ILE A 369 2.88 29.56 8.46
CA ILE A 369 2.21 30.35 9.50
C ILE A 369 2.97 30.19 10.82
N TYR A 370 3.25 31.31 11.49
CA TYR A 370 4.03 31.32 12.73
C TYR A 370 3.42 32.20 13.81
N THR A 371 3.67 31.89 15.07
CA THR A 371 3.25 32.75 16.19
C THR A 371 4.25 33.86 16.46
N GLU A 372 3.76 35.06 16.78
CA GLU A 372 4.61 36.26 16.98
C GLU A 372 5.52 36.18 18.21
N ARG A 373 5.22 35.27 19.15
CA ARG A 373 5.95 35.09 20.42
C ARG A 373 6.64 33.72 20.51
N GLY A 374 6.66 32.95 19.43
CA GLY A 374 7.23 31.60 19.39
C GLY A 374 8.69 31.55 18.97
N GLY A 375 9.38 30.48 19.37
CA GLY A 375 10.78 30.22 18.99
C GLY A 375 11.00 29.94 17.49
N CYS A 376 9.93 29.86 16.70
CA CYS A 376 9.98 29.64 15.26
C CYS A 376 9.99 30.95 14.46
N LYS A 377 9.57 32.08 15.06
CA LYS A 377 9.38 33.37 14.38
C LYS A 377 10.57 33.76 13.51
N GLU A 378 11.77 33.75 14.08
CA GLU A 378 12.97 34.18 13.35
C GLU A 378 13.25 33.31 12.12
N ASN A 379 12.97 32.00 12.17
CA ASN A 379 13.16 31.12 11.01
C ASN A 379 12.13 31.41 9.91
N TYR A 380 10.89 31.72 10.26
CA TYR A 380 9.87 32.08 9.28
C TYR A 380 10.12 33.47 8.68
N GLU A 381 10.56 34.45 9.47
CA GLU A 381 10.95 35.77 8.96
C GLU A 381 12.19 35.66 8.07
N HIS A 382 13.16 34.80 8.44
CA HIS A 382 14.30 34.49 7.59
C HIS A 382 13.92 33.71 6.32
N LEU A 383 12.87 32.88 6.37
CA LEU A 383 12.33 32.25 5.16
C LEU A 383 11.65 33.28 4.26
N ARG A 384 10.90 34.21 4.84
CA ARG A 384 10.16 35.24 4.11
C ARG A 384 11.08 36.27 3.46
N ASP A 385 11.85 37.02 4.24
CA ASP A 385 12.50 38.23 3.71
C ASP A 385 13.83 37.93 3.01
N PRO A 386 14.81 37.25 3.61
CA PRO A 386 16.07 36.94 2.92
C PRO A 386 15.95 35.87 1.84
N LEU A 387 15.17 34.81 2.05
CA LEU A 387 15.16 33.65 1.16
C LEU A 387 14.11 33.79 0.05
N LEU A 388 12.81 33.86 0.39
CA LEU A 388 11.74 33.96 -0.61
C LEU A 388 11.79 35.29 -1.38
N GLU A 389 11.81 36.44 -0.70
CA GLU A 389 11.87 37.74 -1.41
C GLU A 389 13.20 37.92 -2.17
N GLY A 390 14.31 37.41 -1.61
CA GLY A 390 15.59 37.37 -2.31
C GLY A 390 15.51 36.59 -3.62
N TRP A 391 14.88 35.41 -3.61
CA TRP A 391 14.70 34.56 -4.79
C TRP A 391 13.77 35.20 -5.83
N PHE A 392 12.62 35.74 -5.39
CA PHE A 392 11.71 36.48 -6.28
C PHE A 392 12.31 37.81 -6.78
N GLY A 393 13.40 38.28 -6.18
CA GLY A 393 14.17 39.45 -6.61
C GLY A 393 15.21 39.17 -7.71
N THR A 394 15.39 37.91 -8.12
CA THR A 394 16.36 37.52 -9.16
C THR A 394 16.00 38.10 -10.54
N ALA A 395 17.01 38.23 -11.40
CA ALA A 395 16.83 38.79 -12.75
C ALA A 395 15.86 37.95 -13.61
N ALA A 396 15.90 36.61 -13.47
CA ALA A 396 15.03 35.70 -14.21
C ALA A 396 13.55 35.89 -13.85
N VAL A 397 13.22 36.05 -12.56
CA VAL A 397 11.85 36.33 -12.11
C VAL A 397 11.40 37.72 -12.55
N LYS A 398 12.29 38.72 -12.47
CA LYS A 398 12.00 40.11 -12.89
C LYS A 398 11.69 40.23 -14.39
N ALA A 399 12.11 39.27 -15.21
CA ALA A 399 11.81 39.23 -16.64
C ALA A 399 10.37 38.74 -16.94
N LEU A 400 9.67 38.12 -15.98
CA LEU A 400 8.28 37.70 -16.14
C LEU A 400 7.32 38.91 -16.05
N PRO A 401 6.11 38.85 -16.64
CA PRO A 401 5.11 39.90 -16.48
C PRO A 401 4.79 40.19 -15.00
N PRO A 402 4.56 41.47 -14.60
CA PRO A 402 4.28 41.81 -13.20
C PRO A 402 3.08 41.07 -12.60
N THR A 403 2.04 40.79 -13.38
CA THR A 403 0.86 40.03 -12.92
C THR A 403 1.22 38.59 -12.58
N VAL A 404 2.01 37.93 -13.43
CA VAL A 404 2.50 36.56 -13.22
C VAL A 404 3.39 36.49 -11.99
N GLN A 405 4.28 37.47 -11.82
CA GLN A 405 5.10 37.56 -10.60
C GLN A 405 4.23 37.71 -9.34
N GLN A 406 3.19 38.53 -9.39
CA GLN A 406 2.26 38.73 -8.27
C GLN A 406 1.46 37.46 -7.97
N SER A 407 0.87 36.81 -8.98
CA SER A 407 0.17 35.53 -8.85
C SER A 407 1.06 34.45 -8.26
N TRP A 408 2.32 34.38 -8.71
CA TRP A 408 3.26 33.37 -8.23
C TRP A 408 3.72 33.62 -6.80
N ARG A 409 4.01 34.88 -6.42
CA ARG A 409 4.26 35.26 -5.02
C ARG A 409 3.06 34.90 -4.13
N ALA A 410 1.84 35.08 -4.63
CA ALA A 410 0.63 34.72 -3.89
C ALA A 410 0.53 33.21 -3.61
N ASN A 411 1.22 32.35 -4.36
CA ASN A 411 1.29 30.92 -4.09
C ASN A 411 2.26 30.56 -2.95
N TYR A 412 3.18 31.45 -2.57
CA TYR A 412 4.21 31.22 -1.54
C TYR A 412 4.10 32.27 -0.44
N GLN A 413 3.32 31.99 0.60
CA GLN A 413 3.03 32.98 1.64
C GLN A 413 3.59 32.57 3.00
N VAL A 414 4.31 33.48 3.64
CA VAL A 414 4.75 33.36 5.04
C VAL A 414 4.19 34.51 5.85
N GLN A 415 3.41 34.21 6.88
CA GLN A 415 2.72 35.24 7.66
C GLN A 415 2.55 34.85 9.13
N PRO A 416 2.38 35.84 10.03
CA PRO A 416 2.00 35.55 11.41
C PRO A 416 0.59 34.93 11.46
N SER A 417 0.35 34.13 12.49
CA SER A 417 -0.95 33.50 12.78
C SER A 417 -2.04 34.48 13.22
N GLY A 418 -1.66 35.73 13.51
CA GLY A 418 -2.53 36.78 14.02
C GLY A 418 -2.14 37.21 15.43
N LYS A 419 -2.49 38.46 15.77
CA LYS A 419 -2.16 39.08 17.06
C LYS A 419 -2.81 38.31 18.20
N GLY A 420 -2.00 37.92 19.19
CA GLY A 420 -2.47 37.22 20.40
C GLY A 420 -2.73 35.73 20.23
N VAL A 421 -2.54 35.17 19.04
CA VAL A 421 -2.62 33.72 18.81
C VAL A 421 -1.43 33.04 19.48
N VAL A 422 -1.71 32.00 20.26
CA VAL A 422 -0.69 31.20 20.96
C VAL A 422 -0.41 29.90 20.20
N HIS A 423 0.78 29.36 20.43
CA HIS A 423 1.33 28.22 19.72
C HIS A 423 0.40 27.00 19.62
N ASN A 424 -0.23 26.63 20.74
CA ASN A 424 -1.07 25.43 20.85
C ASN A 424 -2.46 25.59 20.24
N VAL A 425 -2.78 26.74 19.64
CA VAL A 425 -4.12 27.05 19.13
C VAL A 425 -4.07 27.73 17.76
N MET A 426 -2.93 27.60 17.07
CA MET A 426 -2.67 28.36 15.85
C MET A 426 -3.27 27.74 14.59
N ILE A 427 -3.57 26.44 14.59
CA ILE A 427 -4.18 25.77 13.42
C ILE A 427 -5.65 26.18 13.32
N GLY A 428 -6.33 26.17 14.46
CA GLY A 428 -7.64 26.77 14.73
C GLY A 428 -7.72 27.11 16.21
N LYS A 429 -8.50 28.14 16.61
CA LYS A 429 -9.18 28.37 17.92
C LYS A 429 -9.60 29.86 18.08
N GLN A 430 -10.55 30.09 19.00
CA GLN A 430 -11.00 31.30 19.73
C GLN A 430 -10.38 32.67 19.39
N GLY A 431 -10.60 33.14 18.17
CA GLY A 431 -10.61 34.58 17.85
C GLY A 431 -11.70 34.98 16.85
N GLY A 432 -12.63 34.06 16.54
CA GLY A 432 -13.62 34.21 15.47
C GLY A 432 -13.19 33.48 14.19
N ALA A 433 -14.00 33.60 13.13
CA ALA A 433 -13.75 32.97 11.83
C ALA A 433 -12.38 33.34 11.21
N ASP A 434 -11.77 34.43 11.67
CA ASP A 434 -10.47 34.93 11.22
C ASP A 434 -9.26 34.09 11.70
N GLN A 435 -9.44 33.03 12.49
CA GLN A 435 -8.33 32.20 13.02
C GLN A 435 -8.32 30.74 12.52
N GLU A 436 -9.07 30.43 11.46
CA GLU A 436 -9.04 29.13 10.77
C GLU A 436 -7.86 29.07 9.77
N ASN A 437 -6.64 28.95 10.31
CA ASN A 437 -5.42 29.08 9.52
C ASN A 437 -5.17 27.90 8.57
N LEU A 438 -5.68 26.70 8.87
CA LEU A 438 -5.65 25.57 7.95
C LEU A 438 -6.63 25.76 6.78
N LEU A 439 -7.84 26.24 7.04
CA LEU A 439 -8.82 26.57 6.00
C LEU A 439 -8.25 27.61 5.03
N LYS A 440 -7.66 28.70 5.56
CA LYS A 440 -6.98 29.71 4.74
C LYS A 440 -5.86 29.13 3.87
N ALA A 441 -5.16 28.11 4.36
CA ALA A 441 -4.13 27.42 3.59
C ALA A 441 -4.75 26.56 2.48
N ILE A 442 -5.80 25.80 2.80
CA ILE A 442 -6.55 24.97 1.84
C ILE A 442 -7.16 25.84 0.73
N GLU A 443 -7.69 27.01 1.07
CA GLU A 443 -8.28 27.95 0.10
C GLU A 443 -7.28 28.49 -0.93
N MET A 444 -5.97 28.38 -0.67
CA MET A 444 -4.94 28.70 -1.66
C MET A 444 -4.81 27.61 -2.74
N LEU A 445 -5.24 26.38 -2.47
CA LEU A 445 -5.13 25.29 -3.42
C LEU A 445 -6.03 25.54 -4.64
N PRO A 446 -5.56 25.17 -5.84
CA PRO A 446 -6.42 25.18 -7.02
C PRO A 446 -7.69 24.40 -6.71
N LYS A 447 -8.86 25.00 -6.94
CA LYS A 447 -10.10 24.23 -6.90
C LYS A 447 -10.01 23.18 -8.00
N PRO A 448 -10.29 21.90 -7.72
CA PRO A 448 -10.44 20.93 -8.80
C PRO A 448 -11.45 21.49 -9.79
N ALA A 449 -11.09 21.47 -11.08
CA ALA A 449 -12.04 21.83 -12.13
C ALA A 449 -13.33 21.08 -11.86
N ALA A 450 -14.43 21.82 -11.63
CA ALA A 450 -15.68 21.24 -11.17
C ALA A 450 -16.07 20.09 -12.10
N ALA A 451 -15.84 18.85 -11.65
CA ALA A 451 -16.22 17.68 -12.40
C ALA A 451 -17.74 17.66 -12.37
N HIS A 452 -18.36 18.23 -13.41
CA HIS A 452 -19.80 18.38 -13.64
C HIS A 452 -20.67 17.72 -12.57
N ALA A 453 -20.92 18.45 -11.48
CA ALA A 453 -21.82 18.01 -10.43
C ALA A 453 -23.25 18.05 -10.99
N ALA A 454 -23.84 16.87 -11.14
CA ALA A 454 -25.28 16.54 -11.19
C ALA A 454 -26.21 17.37 -12.10
N GLY A 455 -26.71 16.73 -13.16
CA GLY A 455 -27.93 17.13 -13.88
C GLY A 455 -28.72 15.89 -14.34
N ALA A 456 -29.98 15.85 -13.91
CA ALA A 456 -31.10 14.93 -14.17
C ALA A 456 -31.08 14.00 -15.41
N ALA A 457 -31.76 12.86 -15.23
CA ALA A 457 -32.22 11.97 -16.28
C ALA A 457 -32.98 12.73 -17.39
N HIS A 458 -32.39 12.87 -18.58
CA HIS A 458 -33.02 12.78 -19.91
C HIS A 458 -31.92 12.80 -20.98
N GLY A 459 -32.17 12.09 -22.08
CA GLY A 459 -31.17 11.84 -23.10
C GLY A 459 -30.71 13.11 -23.86
N ARG A 460 -29.50 12.93 -24.44
CA ARG A 460 -28.89 13.62 -25.59
C ARG A 460 -27.79 14.67 -25.30
N ALA A 461 -26.64 14.35 -25.89
CA ALA A 461 -25.49 15.14 -26.34
C ALA A 461 -24.70 15.99 -25.32
N ALA A 462 -23.43 15.60 -25.12
CA ALA A 462 -22.41 16.33 -24.36
C ALA A 462 -21.84 17.53 -25.16
N PRO A 463 -21.51 18.67 -24.50
CA PRO A 463 -20.58 19.65 -25.02
C PRO A 463 -19.15 19.41 -24.51
N ALA A 464 -18.18 19.88 -25.31
CA ALA A 464 -16.75 19.58 -25.25
C ALA A 464 -15.91 20.72 -24.62
N GLY A 465 -14.76 20.33 -24.04
CA GLY A 465 -13.60 21.17 -23.70
C GLY A 465 -13.42 21.43 -22.17
N ALA A 466 -12.28 21.18 -21.51
CA ALA A 466 -10.92 20.89 -21.99
C ALA A 466 -10.07 20.05 -20.99
N SER A 467 -9.39 19.05 -21.58
CA SER A 467 -8.01 18.54 -21.39
C SER A 467 -7.46 18.11 -20.02
N ALA A 468 -7.76 16.86 -19.65
CA ALA A 468 -6.78 15.90 -19.11
C ALA A 468 -5.56 15.77 -20.06
N PRO A 469 -4.37 15.28 -19.60
CA PRO A 469 -3.26 15.01 -20.51
C PRO A 469 -3.76 14.09 -21.62
N THR A 470 -3.86 14.66 -22.82
CA THR A 470 -4.22 13.94 -24.03
C THR A 470 -3.04 13.05 -24.39
N HIS A 471 -2.92 11.91 -23.71
CA HIS A 471 -2.30 10.76 -24.35
C HIS A 471 -3.27 10.33 -25.45
N ASN A 472 -3.19 11.01 -26.59
CA ASN A 472 -3.71 10.55 -27.88
C ASN A 472 -2.85 9.39 -28.39
N GLY A 473 -2.42 8.51 -27.47
CA GLY A 473 -1.70 7.32 -27.82
C GLY A 473 -2.62 6.44 -28.65
N SER A 474 -2.05 5.85 -29.69
CA SER A 474 -2.71 4.77 -30.40
C SER A 474 -3.18 3.69 -29.41
N PRO A 475 -4.22 2.91 -29.76
CA PRO A 475 -4.63 1.74 -28.97
C PRO A 475 -3.46 0.81 -28.59
N ASP A 476 -2.44 0.74 -29.45
CA ASP A 476 -1.17 0.03 -29.20
C ASP A 476 -0.42 0.61 -28.00
N GLU A 477 -0.09 1.91 -28.04
CA GLU A 477 0.66 2.61 -27.00
C GLU A 477 -0.07 2.57 -25.66
N LEU A 478 -1.39 2.76 -25.66
CA LEU A 478 -2.22 2.69 -24.45
C LEU A 478 -2.20 1.29 -23.83
N LEU A 479 -2.26 0.23 -24.65
CA LEU A 479 -2.19 -1.15 -24.17
C LEU A 479 -0.81 -1.48 -23.61
N VAL A 480 0.25 -1.10 -24.32
CA VAL A 480 1.63 -1.31 -23.85
C VAL A 480 1.85 -0.57 -22.53
N ALA A 481 1.51 0.71 -22.45
CA ALA A 481 1.66 1.50 -21.23
C ALA A 481 0.86 0.91 -20.05
N SER A 482 -0.39 0.50 -20.30
CA SER A 482 -1.25 -0.10 -19.27
C SER A 482 -0.73 -1.44 -18.77
N ALA A 483 -0.23 -2.30 -19.67
CA ALA A 483 0.35 -3.59 -19.30
C ALA A 483 1.68 -3.43 -18.56
N VAL A 484 2.54 -2.51 -19.02
CA VAL A 484 3.79 -2.19 -18.35
C VAL A 484 3.53 -1.65 -16.94
N ALA A 485 2.52 -0.81 -16.73
CA ALA A 485 2.17 -0.29 -15.40
C ALA A 485 1.78 -1.38 -14.38
N LEU A 486 1.35 -2.57 -14.84
CA LEU A 486 1.07 -3.72 -13.98
C LEU A 486 2.33 -4.50 -13.57
N GLY A 487 3.48 -4.23 -14.18
CA GLY A 487 4.78 -4.78 -13.78
C GLY A 487 5.43 -4.04 -12.61
N ARG A 488 6.39 -4.67 -11.95
CA ARG A 488 7.18 -4.08 -10.85
C ARG A 488 8.18 -3.06 -11.37
N ALA A 489 8.14 -1.86 -10.78
CA ALA A 489 8.95 -0.70 -11.19
C ALA A 489 10.46 -0.85 -10.92
N GLY A 490 10.90 -1.82 -10.09
CA GLY A 490 12.31 -2.13 -9.92
C GLY A 490 12.66 -2.87 -8.63
N LYS A 491 13.94 -2.77 -8.21
CA LYS A 491 14.49 -3.46 -7.04
C LYS A 491 13.69 -3.12 -5.77
N GLY A 492 13.12 -4.15 -5.14
CA GLY A 492 12.38 -4.01 -3.89
C GLY A 492 11.02 -3.31 -4.02
N SER A 493 10.56 -2.95 -5.23
CA SER A 493 9.21 -2.41 -5.39
C SER A 493 8.17 -3.49 -5.14
N ALA A 494 7.15 -3.17 -4.36
CA ALA A 494 5.99 -4.04 -4.19
C ALA A 494 5.30 -4.30 -5.54
N ARG A 495 4.57 -5.42 -5.62
CA ARG A 495 3.68 -5.69 -6.74
C ARG A 495 2.58 -4.63 -6.81
N PRO A 496 2.30 -4.01 -7.97
CA PRO A 496 1.13 -3.16 -8.12
C PRO A 496 -0.17 -3.91 -7.77
N ALA A 497 -1.18 -3.22 -7.26
CA ALA A 497 -2.48 -3.85 -6.98
C ALA A 497 -3.06 -4.49 -8.25
N GLY A 498 -3.35 -5.79 -8.21
CA GLY A 498 -3.81 -6.56 -9.38
C GLY A 498 -2.74 -6.82 -10.46
N GLY A 499 -1.48 -6.43 -10.21
CA GLY A 499 -0.36 -6.59 -11.14
C GLY A 499 0.40 -7.90 -11.01
N THR A 500 1.62 -7.92 -11.55
CA THR A 500 2.52 -9.08 -11.62
C THR A 500 3.84 -8.85 -10.88
N LEU A 501 4.53 -9.94 -10.50
CA LEU A 501 5.90 -9.84 -9.98
C LEU A 501 6.97 -9.70 -11.08
N LEU A 502 6.62 -9.83 -12.35
CA LEU A 502 7.52 -9.51 -13.45
C LEU A 502 7.92 -8.03 -13.42
N HIS A 503 9.13 -7.72 -13.85
CA HIS A 503 9.56 -6.33 -13.97
C HIS A 503 8.83 -5.65 -15.12
N GLN A 504 8.62 -4.34 -15.00
CA GLN A 504 8.06 -3.51 -16.08
C GLN A 504 8.79 -3.72 -17.40
N GLU A 505 10.11 -3.90 -17.34
CA GLU A 505 10.93 -4.06 -18.54
C GLU A 505 10.86 -5.44 -19.17
N ASP A 506 10.61 -6.50 -18.39
CA ASP A 506 10.28 -7.81 -18.96
C ASP A 506 8.95 -7.75 -19.72
N VAL A 507 7.94 -7.09 -19.13
CA VAL A 507 6.62 -6.89 -19.77
C VAL A 507 6.76 -6.05 -21.04
N ARG A 508 7.49 -4.93 -20.97
CA ARG A 508 7.78 -4.08 -22.14
C ARG A 508 8.48 -4.88 -23.22
N THR A 509 9.54 -5.59 -22.89
CA THR A 509 10.32 -6.39 -23.84
C THR A 509 9.48 -7.46 -24.51
N ALA A 510 8.63 -8.18 -23.76
CA ALA A 510 7.73 -9.19 -24.31
C ALA A 510 6.72 -8.58 -25.28
N LEU A 511 6.16 -7.41 -24.95
CA LEU A 511 5.20 -6.71 -25.82
C LEU A 511 5.87 -6.12 -27.04
N THR A 512 7.04 -5.50 -26.92
CA THR A 512 7.81 -4.99 -28.07
C THR A 512 8.20 -6.11 -29.02
N ASN A 513 8.54 -7.29 -28.49
CA ASN A 513 8.87 -8.48 -29.28
C ASN A 513 7.66 -9.38 -29.58
N ARG A 514 6.42 -8.91 -29.38
CA ARG A 514 5.20 -9.74 -29.50
C ARG A 514 5.08 -10.48 -30.83
N SER A 515 5.59 -9.92 -31.93
CA SER A 515 5.59 -10.56 -33.26
C SER A 515 6.35 -11.89 -33.30
N LYS A 516 7.30 -12.11 -32.37
CA LYS A 516 8.04 -13.37 -32.22
C LYS A 516 7.25 -14.45 -31.47
N ASN A 517 6.08 -14.11 -30.93
CA ASN A 517 5.22 -15.03 -30.20
C ASN A 517 3.78 -14.92 -30.68
N ALA A 518 3.32 -15.92 -31.43
CA ALA A 518 2.01 -15.93 -32.05
C ALA A 518 0.87 -15.73 -31.03
N ALA A 519 0.94 -16.34 -29.84
CA ALA A 519 -0.10 -16.22 -28.83
C ALA A 519 -0.20 -14.79 -28.27
N VAL A 520 0.94 -14.14 -27.98
CA VAL A 520 0.93 -12.74 -27.50
C VAL A 520 0.52 -11.80 -28.62
N ALA A 521 0.99 -12.01 -29.86
CA ALA A 521 0.56 -11.21 -31.00
C ALA A 521 -0.97 -11.28 -31.21
N GLU A 522 -1.55 -12.48 -31.17
CA GLU A 522 -3.00 -12.70 -31.33
C GLU A 522 -3.79 -12.04 -30.20
N GLN A 523 -3.42 -12.30 -28.94
CA GLN A 523 -4.11 -11.71 -27.78
C GLN A 523 -3.95 -10.18 -27.76
N PHE A 524 -2.80 -9.66 -28.16
CA PHE A 524 -2.57 -8.22 -28.28
C PHE A 524 -3.43 -7.60 -29.38
N LEU A 525 -3.52 -8.23 -30.56
CA LEU A 525 -4.38 -7.75 -31.64
C LEU A 525 -5.87 -7.75 -31.23
N LYS A 526 -6.32 -8.77 -30.50
CA LYS A 526 -7.67 -8.83 -29.95
C LYS A 526 -7.93 -7.70 -28.95
N ALA A 527 -7.02 -7.50 -28.00
CA ALA A 527 -7.09 -6.39 -27.05
C ALA A 527 -7.08 -5.05 -27.76
N GLN A 528 -6.20 -4.87 -28.75
CA GLN A 528 -6.08 -3.66 -29.57
C GLN A 528 -7.38 -3.37 -30.31
N THR A 529 -8.01 -4.39 -30.91
CA THR A 529 -9.32 -4.26 -31.57
C THR A 529 -10.39 -3.79 -30.59
N MET A 530 -10.43 -4.36 -29.38
CA MET A 530 -11.40 -3.95 -28.35
C MET A 530 -11.17 -2.52 -27.86
N VAL A 531 -9.91 -2.12 -27.68
CA VAL A 531 -9.55 -0.74 -27.27
C VAL A 531 -9.84 0.26 -28.40
N ALA A 532 -9.53 -0.09 -29.65
CA ALA A 532 -9.79 0.74 -30.82
C ALA A 532 -11.28 0.97 -31.07
N ALA A 533 -12.13 -0.01 -30.72
CA ALA A 533 -13.58 0.12 -30.79
C ALA A 533 -14.15 1.13 -29.79
N VAL A 534 -13.40 1.50 -28.75
CA VAL A 534 -13.79 2.53 -27.78
C VAL A 534 -13.38 3.91 -28.32
N PRO A 535 -14.29 4.91 -28.33
CA PRO A 535 -13.95 6.27 -28.73
C PRO A 535 -12.78 6.86 -27.93
N GLU A 536 -12.05 7.78 -28.53
CA GLU A 536 -10.92 8.47 -27.88
C GLU A 536 -11.31 9.14 -26.57
N GLY A 537 -10.36 9.19 -25.63
CA GLY A 537 -10.52 9.77 -24.31
C GLY A 537 -10.47 8.74 -23.18
N ALA A 538 -11.05 9.10 -22.03
CA ALA A 538 -10.95 8.32 -20.79
C ALA A 538 -11.49 6.89 -20.91
N GLY A 539 -12.54 6.69 -21.72
CA GLY A 539 -13.11 5.36 -21.96
C GLY A 539 -12.11 4.41 -22.62
N ARG A 540 -11.32 4.88 -23.58
CA ARG A 540 -10.28 4.07 -24.24
C ARG A 540 -9.15 3.70 -23.29
N ILE A 541 -8.76 4.61 -22.40
CA ILE A 541 -7.75 4.35 -21.37
C ILE A 541 -8.25 3.25 -20.41
N ALA A 542 -9.49 3.36 -19.91
CA ALA A 542 -10.09 2.36 -19.04
C ALA A 542 -10.20 0.99 -19.74
N ALA A 543 -10.57 0.97 -21.02
CA ALA A 543 -10.59 -0.26 -21.82
C ALA A 543 -9.18 -0.86 -21.96
N ALA A 544 -8.16 -0.06 -22.21
CA ALA A 544 -6.78 -0.52 -22.28
C ALA A 544 -6.31 -1.12 -20.94
N GLN A 545 -6.60 -0.45 -19.83
CA GLN A 545 -6.32 -0.96 -18.47
C GLN A 545 -7.03 -2.29 -18.20
N GLN A 546 -8.29 -2.44 -18.62
CA GLN A 546 -9.04 -3.69 -18.47
C GLN A 546 -8.43 -4.84 -19.29
N GLN A 547 -7.98 -4.56 -20.53
CA GLN A 547 -7.39 -5.58 -21.40
C GLN A 547 -5.94 -5.94 -20.99
N ALA A 548 -5.21 -5.00 -20.38
CA ALA A 548 -3.81 -5.17 -19.99
C ALA A 548 -3.58 -6.38 -19.07
N ALA A 549 -4.50 -6.66 -18.14
CA ALA A 549 -4.38 -7.79 -17.23
C ALA A 549 -4.32 -9.15 -17.97
N GLY A 550 -5.06 -9.29 -19.07
CA GLY A 550 -5.04 -10.49 -19.91
C GLY A 550 -3.71 -10.66 -20.65
N LEU A 551 -3.10 -9.56 -21.10
CA LEU A 551 -1.78 -9.58 -21.75
C LEU A 551 -0.69 -9.94 -20.76
N VAL A 552 -0.67 -9.30 -19.59
CA VAL A 552 0.28 -9.59 -18.52
C VAL A 552 0.16 -11.05 -18.07
N ARG A 553 -1.06 -11.57 -17.95
CA ARG A 553 -1.30 -12.99 -17.65
C ARG A 553 -0.63 -13.91 -18.67
N LEU A 554 -0.72 -13.61 -19.95
CA LEU A 554 -0.11 -14.43 -21.00
C LEU A 554 1.42 -14.34 -20.97
N ILE A 555 1.98 -13.16 -20.69
CA ILE A 555 3.43 -12.96 -20.54
C ILE A 555 3.96 -13.72 -19.33
N GLU A 556 3.23 -13.75 -18.22
CA GLU A 556 3.58 -14.61 -17.08
C GLU A 556 3.61 -16.08 -17.45
N LEU A 557 2.64 -16.57 -18.23
CA LEU A 557 2.63 -17.97 -18.66
C LEU A 557 3.85 -18.31 -19.50
N GLN A 558 4.30 -17.39 -20.36
CA GLN A 558 5.54 -17.57 -21.11
C GLN A 558 6.75 -17.67 -20.19
N PHE A 559 6.86 -16.75 -19.23
CA PHE A 559 7.91 -16.79 -18.22
C PHE A 559 7.89 -18.10 -17.42
N ILE A 560 6.70 -18.57 -17.01
CA ILE A 560 6.50 -19.79 -16.23
C ILE A 560 6.91 -21.04 -17.04
N LEU A 561 6.54 -21.12 -18.31
CA LEU A 561 6.76 -22.30 -19.13
C LEU A 561 8.13 -22.33 -19.84
N ASP A 562 8.85 -21.21 -19.90
CA ASP A 562 10.18 -21.14 -20.51
C ASP A 562 11.26 -21.79 -19.62
N PRO A 563 11.86 -22.93 -20.01
CA PRO A 563 12.85 -23.63 -19.19
C PRO A 563 14.17 -22.87 -19.04
N SER A 564 14.41 -21.83 -19.86
CA SER A 564 15.60 -20.97 -19.76
C SER A 564 15.44 -19.85 -18.72
N ARG A 565 14.20 -19.62 -18.24
CA ARG A 565 13.88 -18.60 -17.23
C ARG A 565 13.82 -19.21 -15.85
N SER A 566 14.25 -18.43 -14.86
CA SER A 566 14.22 -18.78 -13.44
C SER A 566 13.41 -17.77 -12.65
N ALA A 567 12.78 -18.19 -11.55
CA ALA A 567 12.21 -17.26 -10.58
C ALA A 567 13.25 -16.29 -10.00
N LEU A 568 14.54 -16.62 -10.10
CA LEU A 568 15.63 -15.68 -9.80
C LEU A 568 15.59 -14.44 -10.71
N ASP A 569 15.03 -14.53 -11.93
CA ASP A 569 14.89 -13.38 -12.83
C ASP A 569 13.84 -12.36 -12.36
N LEU A 570 13.08 -12.67 -11.28
CA LEU A 570 12.25 -11.69 -10.58
C LEU A 570 13.07 -10.75 -9.66
N LEU A 571 14.35 -11.06 -9.46
CA LEU A 571 15.35 -10.17 -8.88
C LEU A 571 15.87 -9.19 -9.94
N PRO A 572 16.59 -8.13 -9.56
CA PRO A 572 17.32 -7.31 -10.53
C PRO A 572 18.23 -8.16 -11.44
N PRO A 573 18.37 -7.83 -12.74
CA PRO A 573 19.06 -8.69 -13.71
C PRO A 573 20.50 -9.08 -13.33
N ASP A 574 21.24 -8.17 -12.71
CA ASP A 574 22.60 -8.39 -12.21
C ASP A 574 22.63 -9.44 -11.08
N ARG A 575 21.66 -9.36 -10.16
CA ARG A 575 21.51 -10.31 -9.04
C ARG A 575 21.04 -11.67 -9.55
N ALA A 576 20.05 -11.68 -10.45
CA ALA A 576 19.56 -12.91 -11.07
C ALA A 576 20.67 -13.66 -11.79
N LYS A 577 21.51 -12.95 -12.56
CA LYS A 577 22.69 -13.51 -13.23
C LYS A 577 23.71 -14.03 -12.22
N HIS A 578 24.05 -13.22 -11.21
CA HIS A 578 25.00 -13.60 -10.17
C HIS A 578 24.64 -14.94 -9.52
N TRP A 579 23.39 -15.13 -9.10
CA TRP A 579 22.97 -16.35 -8.41
C TRP A 579 22.90 -17.60 -9.31
N ARG A 580 22.59 -17.42 -10.59
CA ARG A 580 22.57 -18.53 -11.56
C ARG A 580 23.98 -19.00 -11.92
N ASP A 581 24.89 -18.06 -12.06
CA ASP A 581 26.25 -18.33 -12.53
C ASP A 581 27.25 -18.51 -11.37
N PHE A 582 26.77 -18.43 -10.13
CA PHE A 582 27.62 -18.58 -8.94
C PHE A 582 28.20 -20.00 -8.88
N ALA A 583 29.50 -20.11 -8.67
CA ALA A 583 30.21 -21.38 -8.60
C ALA A 583 30.02 -22.04 -7.23
N TRP A 584 28.84 -22.64 -7.01
CA TRP A 584 28.53 -23.32 -5.76
C TRP A 584 29.37 -24.58 -5.54
N GLU A 585 29.92 -24.71 -4.34
CA GLU A 585 30.58 -25.92 -3.86
C GLU A 585 29.59 -26.89 -3.19
N LYS A 586 30.03 -28.13 -2.99
CA LYS A 586 29.20 -29.21 -2.43
C LYS A 586 28.68 -28.89 -1.02
N GLY A 587 29.42 -28.12 -0.22
CA GLY A 587 29.04 -27.78 1.15
C GLY A 587 28.10 -26.58 1.26
N ASP A 588 27.87 -25.84 0.17
CA ASP A 588 27.18 -24.56 0.23
C ASP A 588 25.69 -24.78 0.46
N TYR A 589 25.21 -24.39 1.64
CA TYR A 589 23.80 -24.29 1.99
C TYR A 589 23.73 -23.54 3.32
N PRO A 590 22.68 -22.75 3.60
CA PRO A 590 22.58 -22.05 4.87
C PRO A 590 22.65 -23.02 6.07
N GLY A 591 23.67 -22.86 6.92
CA GLY A 591 23.89 -23.68 8.11
C GLY A 591 24.75 -24.94 7.90
N ASN A 592 25.31 -25.16 6.71
CA ASN A 592 26.34 -26.17 6.44
C ASN A 592 27.75 -25.55 6.52
N GLU A 593 28.81 -26.39 6.54
CA GLU A 593 30.22 -25.94 6.62
C GLU A 593 30.85 -25.60 5.25
N GLY A 594 30.05 -25.19 4.26
CA GLY A 594 30.53 -24.78 2.93
C GLY A 594 31.18 -23.39 2.93
N PRO A 595 32.16 -23.13 2.03
CA PRO A 595 32.82 -21.83 1.94
C PRO A 595 31.90 -20.69 1.51
N HIS A 596 30.73 -20.97 0.90
CA HIS A 596 29.77 -19.97 0.43
C HIS A 596 28.36 -20.12 1.05
N GLN A 597 28.27 -20.60 2.29
CA GLN A 597 26.98 -20.72 3.00
C GLN A 597 26.29 -19.35 3.20
N ASP A 598 27.06 -18.27 3.34
CA ASP A 598 26.54 -16.92 3.56
C ASP A 598 25.91 -16.35 2.29
N GLU A 599 26.51 -16.63 1.13
CA GLU A 599 25.99 -16.35 -0.20
C GLU A 599 24.69 -17.13 -0.45
N ALA A 600 24.63 -18.41 -0.08
CA ALA A 600 23.40 -19.19 -0.16
C ALA A 600 22.28 -18.57 0.69
N GLY A 601 22.62 -18.10 1.89
CA GLY A 601 21.70 -17.37 2.76
C GLY A 601 21.30 -16.01 2.19
N ALA A 602 22.21 -15.32 1.49
CA ALA A 602 21.93 -14.05 0.85
C ALA A 602 20.97 -14.20 -0.33
N MET A 603 21.14 -15.24 -1.17
CA MET A 603 20.20 -15.55 -2.25
C MET A 603 18.79 -15.79 -1.70
N ALA A 604 18.67 -16.59 -0.63
CA ALA A 604 17.38 -16.84 0.03
C ALA A 604 16.74 -15.54 0.55
N ARG A 605 17.50 -14.71 1.28
CA ARG A 605 17.03 -13.40 1.77
C ARG A 605 16.61 -12.47 0.63
N GLU A 606 17.33 -12.43 -0.48
CA GLU A 606 16.94 -11.62 -1.64
C GLU A 606 15.62 -12.08 -2.24
N MET A 607 15.38 -13.39 -2.33
CA MET A 607 14.10 -13.91 -2.78
C MET A 607 12.93 -13.50 -1.88
N THR A 608 13.17 -13.31 -0.58
CA THR A 608 12.13 -12.79 0.34
C THR A 608 11.71 -11.34 0.02
N THR A 609 12.56 -10.58 -0.69
CA THR A 609 12.20 -9.23 -1.17
C THR A 609 11.28 -9.24 -2.38
N VAL A 610 11.24 -10.37 -3.12
CA VAL A 610 10.30 -10.59 -4.23
C VAL A 610 8.95 -11.05 -3.68
N ARG A 611 8.98 -12.01 -2.76
CA ARG A 611 7.80 -12.50 -2.04
C ARG A 611 8.19 -12.86 -0.62
N ALA A 612 7.59 -12.17 0.35
CA ALA A 612 7.84 -12.39 1.76
C ALA A 612 7.38 -13.80 2.20
N GLU A 613 8.13 -14.38 3.13
CA GLU A 613 7.70 -15.58 3.84
C GLU A 613 6.54 -15.26 4.79
N ARG A 614 5.66 -16.22 5.04
CA ARG A 614 4.64 -16.16 6.10
C ARG A 614 4.63 -17.46 6.88
N ARG A 615 5.58 -17.57 7.80
CA ARG A 615 5.81 -18.79 8.56
C ARG A 615 4.66 -19.08 9.53
N PRO A 616 4.01 -20.25 9.49
CA PRO A 616 2.94 -20.60 10.42
C PRO A 616 3.48 -21.05 11.78
N ASN A 617 4.78 -21.33 11.89
CA ASN A 617 5.45 -21.81 13.11
C ASN A 617 6.41 -20.78 13.74
N SER A 618 6.51 -19.56 13.20
CA SER A 618 7.36 -18.50 13.76
C SER A 618 6.75 -17.11 13.61
N GLU A 619 7.07 -16.22 14.54
CA GLU A 619 6.60 -14.83 14.51
C GLU A 619 7.02 -14.09 13.22
N PRO A 620 6.25 -13.09 12.75
CA PRO A 620 5.05 -12.51 13.39
C PRO A 620 3.74 -13.20 12.99
N THR A 621 3.73 -14.06 11.98
CA THR A 621 2.50 -14.66 11.41
C THR A 621 2.20 -16.06 11.92
N ALA A 622 2.72 -16.43 13.09
CA ALA A 622 2.59 -17.79 13.61
C ALA A 622 1.13 -18.15 13.87
N VAL A 623 0.72 -19.31 13.36
CA VAL A 623 -0.50 -20.01 13.75
C VAL A 623 -0.30 -20.68 15.10
N LEU A 624 0.84 -21.32 15.29
CA LEU A 624 1.23 -21.94 16.56
C LEU A 624 2.71 -21.66 16.83
N LEU A 625 3.01 -21.06 17.98
CA LEU A 625 4.39 -20.97 18.45
C LEU A 625 4.73 -22.19 19.30
N LYS A 626 6.01 -22.57 19.30
CA LYS A 626 6.50 -23.72 20.07
C LYS A 626 6.13 -23.66 21.55
N LYS A 627 6.17 -22.46 22.14
CA LYS A 627 5.84 -22.22 23.55
C LYS A 627 4.35 -22.48 23.87
N ASP A 628 3.49 -22.42 22.86
CA ASP A 628 2.04 -22.56 23.00
C ASP A 628 1.56 -23.93 22.49
N ALA A 629 2.48 -24.85 22.15
CA ALA A 629 2.17 -26.17 21.62
C ALA A 629 1.89 -27.15 22.77
N THR A 630 0.60 -27.43 23.02
CA THR A 630 0.14 -28.39 24.05
C THR A 630 -0.25 -29.74 23.43
N PRO A 631 -0.32 -30.82 24.21
CA PRO A 631 -0.81 -32.12 23.72
C PRO A 631 -2.17 -32.04 23.03
N GLU A 632 -3.10 -31.23 23.56
CA GLU A 632 -4.45 -31.04 23.02
C GLU A 632 -4.41 -30.36 21.65
N ARG A 633 -3.52 -29.38 21.47
CA ARG A 633 -3.33 -28.72 20.17
C ARG A 633 -2.70 -29.65 19.14
N TRP A 634 -1.79 -30.53 19.55
CA TRP A 634 -1.24 -31.55 18.67
C TRP A 634 -2.29 -32.58 18.27
N GLN A 635 -3.09 -33.06 19.21
CA GLN A 635 -4.20 -33.96 18.92
C GLN A 635 -5.18 -33.32 17.94
N TYR A 636 -5.55 -32.05 18.15
CA TYR A 636 -6.40 -31.29 17.22
C TYR A 636 -5.83 -31.29 15.80
N ILE A 637 -4.54 -30.96 15.64
CA ILE A 637 -3.88 -30.93 14.33
C ILE A 637 -3.87 -32.33 13.69
N ASP A 638 -3.60 -33.37 14.46
CA ASP A 638 -3.54 -34.75 13.98
C ASP A 638 -4.91 -35.23 13.47
N GLU A 639 -6.01 -34.82 14.13
CA GLU A 639 -7.40 -35.11 13.77
C GLU A 639 -7.85 -34.32 12.53
N HIS A 640 -7.37 -33.08 12.34
CA HIS A 640 -7.72 -32.22 11.20
C HIS A 640 -6.77 -32.36 10.00
N ALA A 641 -5.72 -33.17 10.12
CA ALA A 641 -4.87 -33.53 9.00
C ALA A 641 -5.57 -34.59 8.12
N VAL A 642 -6.25 -34.16 7.07
CA VAL A 642 -7.07 -35.01 6.19
C VAL A 642 -6.34 -35.33 4.88
N ALA A 643 -6.82 -36.34 4.15
CA ALA A 643 -6.28 -36.69 2.85
C ALA A 643 -6.44 -35.54 1.84
N VAL A 644 -5.40 -35.23 1.08
CA VAL A 644 -5.42 -34.17 0.08
C VAL A 644 -6.09 -34.68 -1.20
N PRO A 645 -7.16 -34.03 -1.70
CA PRO A 645 -7.85 -34.47 -2.92
C PRO A 645 -6.90 -34.60 -4.12
N GLY A 646 -6.85 -35.79 -4.71
CA GLY A 646 -6.02 -36.09 -5.88
C GLY A 646 -4.51 -36.26 -5.60
N GLU A 647 -4.07 -36.28 -4.34
CA GLU A 647 -2.70 -36.64 -3.94
C GLU A 647 -2.74 -37.90 -3.05
N PRO A 648 -2.73 -39.11 -3.63
CA PRO A 648 -2.86 -40.35 -2.86
C PRO A 648 -1.82 -40.47 -1.75
N GLY A 649 -2.28 -40.76 -0.52
CA GLY A 649 -1.42 -40.96 0.64
C GLY A 649 -0.83 -39.68 1.26
N LYS A 650 -1.19 -38.49 0.76
CA LYS A 650 -0.75 -37.20 1.29
C LYS A 650 -1.80 -36.61 2.22
N ARG A 651 -1.38 -36.01 3.32
CA ARG A 651 -2.27 -35.35 4.29
C ARG A 651 -1.87 -33.91 4.53
N LEU A 652 -2.85 -33.03 4.70
CA LEU A 652 -2.66 -31.63 5.11
C LEU A 652 -3.79 -31.24 6.06
N TYR A 653 -3.63 -30.14 6.80
CA TYR A 653 -4.76 -29.51 7.48
C TYR A 653 -5.87 -29.24 6.48
N GLU A 654 -7.13 -29.51 6.84
CA GLU A 654 -8.29 -29.45 5.93
C GLU A 654 -8.34 -28.22 5.02
N GLU A 655 -8.21 -27.00 5.57
CA GLU A 655 -8.24 -25.75 4.79
C GLU A 655 -7.04 -25.67 3.82
N ALA A 656 -5.87 -26.16 4.25
CA ALA A 656 -4.68 -26.22 3.41
C ALA A 656 -4.84 -27.26 2.29
N GLY A 657 -5.38 -28.44 2.59
CA GLY A 657 -5.64 -29.50 1.60
C GLY A 657 -6.63 -29.07 0.51
N GLU A 658 -7.71 -28.38 0.89
CA GLU A 658 -8.65 -27.79 -0.06
C GLU A 658 -8.00 -26.70 -0.91
N SER A 659 -7.23 -25.82 -0.28
CA SER A 659 -6.53 -24.76 -0.99
C SER A 659 -5.51 -25.33 -1.99
N PHE A 660 -4.76 -26.34 -1.58
CA PHE A 660 -3.82 -27.05 -2.44
C PHE A 660 -4.49 -27.63 -3.68
N ALA A 661 -5.64 -28.30 -3.52
CA ALA A 661 -6.38 -28.87 -4.65
C ALA A 661 -6.82 -27.78 -5.64
N LYS A 662 -7.35 -26.65 -5.15
CA LYS A 662 -7.75 -25.49 -5.99
C LYS A 662 -6.55 -24.90 -6.73
N MET A 663 -5.44 -24.75 -6.03
CA MET A 663 -4.18 -24.24 -6.57
C MET A 663 -3.63 -25.17 -7.66
N ARG A 664 -3.62 -26.49 -7.44
CA ARG A 664 -3.16 -27.48 -8.41
C ARG A 664 -4.00 -27.45 -9.69
N GLU A 665 -5.32 -27.42 -9.58
CA GLU A 665 -6.17 -27.37 -10.78
C GLU A 665 -5.99 -26.06 -11.56
N ALA A 666 -5.78 -24.94 -10.88
CA ALA A 666 -5.45 -23.68 -11.54
C ALA A 666 -4.08 -23.73 -12.25
N ALA A 667 -3.06 -24.30 -11.61
CA ALA A 667 -1.75 -24.51 -12.22
C ALA A 667 -1.84 -25.44 -13.44
N LYS A 668 -2.64 -26.51 -13.33
CA LYS A 668 -2.89 -27.44 -14.44
C LYS A 668 -3.57 -26.76 -15.63
N ALA A 669 -4.51 -25.85 -15.39
CA ALA A 669 -5.13 -25.04 -16.44
C ALA A 669 -4.11 -24.15 -17.17
N ASP A 670 -3.01 -23.80 -16.50
CA ASP A 670 -1.88 -23.06 -17.07
C ASP A 670 -0.80 -23.96 -17.70
N GLY A 671 -1.03 -25.27 -17.76
CA GLY A 671 -0.06 -26.25 -18.25
C GLY A 671 1.06 -26.59 -17.26
N VAL A 672 0.94 -26.18 -16.00
CA VAL A 672 1.91 -26.46 -14.93
C VAL A 672 1.41 -27.62 -14.08
N LYS A 673 2.24 -28.64 -13.91
CA LYS A 673 1.95 -29.75 -12.98
C LYS A 673 2.51 -29.41 -11.62
N ILE A 674 1.65 -29.42 -10.60
CA ILE A 674 2.03 -29.29 -9.19
C ILE A 674 1.60 -30.57 -8.49
N HIS A 675 2.55 -31.24 -7.86
CA HIS A 675 2.33 -32.44 -7.06
C HIS A 675 3.13 -32.34 -5.77
N ILE A 676 2.64 -32.97 -4.71
CA ILE A 676 3.43 -33.13 -3.50
C ILE A 676 4.45 -34.24 -3.77
N ALA A 677 5.73 -33.98 -3.52
CA ALA A 677 6.80 -34.92 -3.84
C ALA A 677 6.57 -36.30 -3.20
N GLU A 678 6.97 -37.38 -3.86
CA GLU A 678 6.65 -38.76 -3.45
C GLU A 678 7.40 -39.24 -2.19
N SER A 679 8.33 -38.43 -1.66
CA SER A 679 9.10 -38.78 -0.47
C SER A 679 8.21 -38.85 0.79
N ARG A 680 8.68 -39.58 1.80
CA ARG A 680 8.05 -39.56 3.12
C ARG A 680 8.29 -38.18 3.73
N TYR A 681 7.25 -37.62 4.33
CA TYR A 681 7.30 -36.38 5.11
C TYR A 681 7.38 -35.07 4.35
N THR A 682 6.93 -35.07 3.10
CA THR A 682 6.74 -33.90 2.22
C THR A 682 5.43 -33.16 2.48
N ASP A 683 4.62 -33.66 3.39
CA ASP A 683 3.28 -33.16 3.71
C ASP A 683 3.10 -33.17 5.24
N TYR A 684 1.93 -33.51 5.77
CA TYR A 684 1.74 -33.60 7.20
C TYR A 684 2.65 -34.65 7.85
N ARG A 685 3.35 -34.25 8.92
CA ARG A 685 4.26 -35.10 9.69
C ARG A 685 3.90 -35.05 11.17
N PRO A 686 3.41 -36.13 11.79
CA PRO A 686 3.11 -36.16 13.21
C PRO A 686 4.27 -35.62 14.05
N HIS A 687 3.97 -34.75 15.02
CA HIS A 687 5.01 -34.02 15.76
C HIS A 687 6.00 -34.97 16.47
N ALA A 688 5.51 -36.07 17.05
CA ALA A 688 6.34 -37.07 17.72
C ALA A 688 7.36 -37.71 16.77
N ILE A 689 7.00 -37.91 15.50
CA ILE A 689 7.91 -38.40 14.47
C ILE A 689 8.94 -37.32 14.13
N ALA A 690 8.52 -36.06 13.99
CA ALA A 690 9.42 -34.93 13.72
C ALA A 690 10.49 -34.79 14.82
N GLU A 691 10.09 -34.86 16.09
CA GLU A 691 11.00 -34.80 17.23
C GLU A 691 11.97 -35.99 17.27
N ALA A 692 11.48 -37.21 17.06
CA ALA A 692 12.32 -38.41 17.01
C ALA A 692 13.37 -38.32 15.89
N MET A 693 13.00 -37.78 14.72
CA MET A 693 13.93 -37.57 13.61
C MET A 693 14.98 -36.51 13.89
N ALA A 694 14.57 -35.37 14.45
CA ALA A 694 15.49 -34.30 14.83
C ALA A 694 16.55 -34.82 15.83
N LYS A 695 16.11 -35.60 16.82
CA LYS A 695 16.99 -36.25 17.81
C LYS A 695 17.97 -37.23 17.17
N LYS A 696 17.49 -38.08 16.25
CA LYS A 696 18.32 -39.08 15.54
C LYS A 696 19.40 -38.44 14.66
N ARG A 697 19.08 -37.33 13.98
CA ARG A 697 20.00 -36.67 13.04
C ARG A 697 21.04 -35.77 13.71
N LYS A 698 21.04 -35.67 15.06
CA LYS A 698 21.87 -34.72 15.83
C LYS A 698 21.79 -33.29 15.27
N GLN A 699 20.70 -32.95 14.59
CA GLN A 699 20.53 -31.63 14.01
C GLN A 699 20.34 -30.65 15.16
N ARG A 700 21.33 -29.77 15.36
CA ARG A 700 21.31 -28.73 16.40
C ARG A 700 20.23 -27.67 16.18
N ILE A 701 19.64 -27.62 14.97
CA ILE A 701 18.67 -26.58 14.60
C ILE A 701 17.27 -27.01 15.06
N ALA A 702 16.73 -26.28 16.04
CA ALA A 702 15.42 -26.51 16.67
C ALA A 702 14.21 -26.50 15.70
N GLN A 703 14.39 -26.03 14.46
CA GLN A 703 13.34 -25.90 13.44
C GLN A 703 12.85 -27.24 12.89
N ALA A 704 13.69 -28.29 12.87
CA ALA A 704 13.27 -29.61 12.39
C ALA A 704 12.29 -30.32 13.33
N ALA A 705 12.36 -30.02 14.64
CA ALA A 705 11.48 -30.61 15.65
C ALA A 705 10.11 -29.90 15.73
N PHE A 706 10.06 -28.60 15.41
CA PHE A 706 8.82 -27.80 15.37
C PHE A 706 8.62 -27.25 13.95
N SER A 707 8.26 -28.14 13.03
CA SER A 707 8.15 -27.86 11.60
C SER A 707 6.72 -27.49 11.19
N SER A 708 6.57 -26.64 10.19
CA SER A 708 5.29 -26.34 9.54
C SER A 708 4.60 -27.59 8.95
N HIS A 709 5.36 -28.63 8.60
CA HIS A 709 4.81 -29.94 8.24
C HIS A 709 4.04 -30.59 9.40
N SER A 710 4.49 -30.38 10.65
CA SER A 710 3.79 -30.90 11.82
C SER A 710 2.50 -30.17 12.14
N LEU A 711 2.30 -28.97 11.57
CA LEU A 711 1.03 -28.26 11.62
C LEU A 711 0.07 -28.69 10.50
N GLY A 712 0.51 -29.54 9.55
CA GLY A 712 -0.24 -29.83 8.32
C GLY A 712 -0.35 -28.62 7.37
N LEU A 713 0.51 -27.62 7.56
CA LEU A 713 0.49 -26.33 6.86
C LEU A 713 1.67 -26.16 5.89
N ALA A 714 2.38 -27.23 5.57
CA ALA A 714 3.48 -27.19 4.61
C ALA A 714 3.43 -28.36 3.63
N ALA A 715 3.85 -28.09 2.39
CA ALA A 715 3.98 -29.08 1.34
C ALA A 715 5.30 -28.88 0.59
N ASP A 716 6.04 -29.98 0.42
CA ASP A 716 7.20 -30.05 -0.46
C ASP A 716 6.73 -30.51 -1.84
N LEU A 717 6.93 -29.65 -2.83
CA LEU A 717 6.44 -29.84 -4.19
C LEU A 717 7.50 -30.54 -5.05
N GLN A 718 7.05 -31.37 -5.99
CA GLN A 718 7.91 -31.91 -7.04
C GLN A 718 8.33 -30.80 -8.00
N MET A 719 9.64 -30.61 -8.19
CA MET A 719 10.19 -29.55 -9.06
C MET A 719 10.44 -30.04 -10.49
N SER A 720 10.73 -31.33 -10.69
CA SER A 720 11.02 -31.89 -12.00
C SER A 720 9.78 -31.87 -12.90
N ALA A 721 9.92 -31.31 -14.09
CA ALA A 721 8.85 -31.24 -15.08
C ALA A 721 9.39 -31.48 -16.49
N GLY A 722 8.77 -32.39 -17.23
CA GLY A 722 9.20 -32.74 -18.60
C GLY A 722 10.67 -33.15 -18.64
N LYS A 723 11.47 -32.38 -19.39
CA LYS A 723 12.93 -32.60 -19.56
C LYS A 723 13.77 -32.03 -18.41
N GLN A 724 13.25 -31.08 -17.63
CA GLN A 724 13.94 -30.57 -16.44
C GLN A 724 13.82 -31.61 -15.32
N LYS A 725 14.97 -32.17 -14.93
CA LYS A 725 15.09 -33.16 -13.85
C LYS A 725 16.01 -32.59 -12.78
N PHE A 726 15.55 -32.65 -11.53
CA PHE A 726 16.32 -32.20 -10.38
C PHE A 726 16.44 -33.34 -9.37
N LEU A 727 17.43 -33.24 -8.48
CA LEU A 727 17.49 -34.08 -7.30
C LEU A 727 16.45 -33.55 -6.30
N GLU A 728 15.24 -34.12 -6.29
CA GLU A 728 14.13 -33.60 -5.50
C GLU A 728 14.45 -33.48 -4.01
N THR A 729 14.00 -32.40 -3.38
CA THR A 729 14.06 -32.18 -1.92
C THR A 729 15.46 -32.33 -1.30
N THR A 730 16.53 -32.03 -2.06
CA THR A 730 17.91 -32.00 -1.55
C THR A 730 18.44 -30.57 -1.47
N THR A 731 19.19 -30.30 -0.40
CA THR A 731 19.89 -29.03 -0.16
C THR A 731 21.31 -29.02 -0.75
N THR A 732 21.77 -30.17 -1.27
CA THR A 732 23.13 -30.34 -1.80
C THR A 732 23.12 -31.07 -3.14
N PRO A 733 23.83 -30.57 -4.17
CA PRO A 733 24.58 -29.31 -4.18
C PRO A 733 23.67 -28.08 -4.23
N MET A 734 24.15 -26.91 -3.78
CA MET A 734 23.37 -25.66 -3.87
C MET A 734 22.98 -25.30 -5.31
N GLN A 735 23.81 -25.67 -6.29
CA GLN A 735 23.48 -25.49 -7.70
C GLN A 735 22.13 -26.14 -8.03
N ASN A 736 21.85 -27.34 -7.51
CA ASN A 736 20.55 -27.99 -7.72
C ASN A 736 19.40 -27.16 -7.10
N VAL A 737 19.62 -26.52 -5.94
CA VAL A 737 18.64 -25.62 -5.30
C VAL A 737 18.41 -24.37 -6.15
N ALA A 738 19.48 -23.76 -6.68
CA ALA A 738 19.38 -22.61 -7.57
C ALA A 738 18.65 -22.98 -8.88
N ASP A 739 18.98 -24.13 -9.47
CA ASP A 739 18.41 -24.62 -10.72
C ASP A 739 16.93 -24.98 -10.57
N MET A 740 16.50 -25.55 -9.44
CA MET A 740 15.10 -25.83 -9.15
C MET A 740 14.21 -24.59 -9.22
N ARG A 741 14.77 -23.37 -9.05
CA ARG A 741 13.99 -22.13 -9.20
C ARG A 741 13.56 -21.87 -10.66
N SER A 742 14.14 -22.58 -11.62
CA SER A 742 13.71 -22.64 -13.03
C SER A 742 12.53 -23.58 -13.28
N ALA A 743 12.13 -24.39 -12.29
CA ALA A 743 10.98 -25.27 -12.41
C ALA A 743 9.70 -24.46 -12.70
N PRO A 744 8.85 -24.90 -13.64
CA PRO A 744 7.55 -24.28 -13.89
C PRO A 744 6.69 -24.19 -12.62
N ALA A 745 6.71 -25.23 -11.77
CA ALA A 745 6.00 -25.24 -10.49
C ALA A 745 6.46 -24.08 -9.58
N HIS A 746 7.77 -23.91 -9.39
CA HIS A 746 8.30 -22.83 -8.55
C HIS A 746 7.97 -21.44 -9.11
N LYS A 747 8.14 -21.21 -10.42
CA LYS A 747 7.79 -19.93 -11.05
C LYS A 747 6.30 -19.61 -10.94
N TRP A 748 5.45 -20.61 -11.13
CA TRP A 748 4.01 -20.46 -10.98
C TRP A 748 3.65 -20.10 -9.53
N MET A 749 4.20 -20.83 -8.56
CA MET A 749 3.96 -20.58 -7.14
C MET A 749 4.43 -19.19 -6.71
N MET A 750 5.58 -18.72 -7.21
CA MET A 750 6.04 -17.35 -6.97
C MET A 750 5.08 -16.30 -7.52
N LEU A 751 4.47 -16.49 -8.69
CA LEU A 751 3.54 -15.51 -9.25
C LEU A 751 2.12 -15.61 -8.68
N ARG A 752 1.67 -16.82 -8.32
CA ARG A 752 0.24 -17.13 -8.09
C ARG A 752 -0.09 -17.80 -6.76
N GLY A 753 0.87 -18.40 -6.06
CA GLY A 753 0.64 -19.17 -4.83
C GLY A 753 -0.08 -18.39 -3.72
N GLU A 754 0.23 -17.11 -3.55
CA GLU A 754 -0.40 -16.24 -2.54
C GLU A 754 -1.92 -16.09 -2.73
N ALA A 755 -2.43 -16.12 -3.96
CA ALA A 755 -3.88 -16.06 -4.19
C ALA A 755 -4.61 -17.26 -3.59
N TYR A 756 -3.87 -18.33 -3.28
CA TYR A 756 -4.30 -19.55 -2.62
C TYR A 756 -3.74 -19.65 -1.19
N GLY A 757 -3.18 -18.59 -0.63
CA GLY A 757 -2.63 -18.59 0.73
C GLY A 757 -1.31 -19.34 0.92
N TRP A 758 -0.63 -19.72 -0.17
CA TRP A 758 0.67 -20.42 -0.13
C TRP A 758 1.84 -19.45 -0.31
N TYR A 759 2.81 -19.54 0.59
CA TYR A 759 3.98 -18.66 0.66
C TYR A 759 5.28 -19.47 0.61
N PRO A 760 6.37 -18.91 0.04
CA PRO A 760 7.62 -19.64 -0.10
C PRO A 760 8.34 -19.76 1.25
N TYR A 761 9.14 -20.81 1.40
CA TYR A 761 10.27 -20.81 2.32
C TYR A 761 11.56 -20.50 1.54
N GLY A 762 12.23 -19.42 1.91
CA GLY A 762 13.26 -18.79 1.09
C GLY A 762 14.45 -19.69 0.76
N ASN A 763 14.78 -20.65 1.63
CA ASN A 763 15.92 -21.56 1.43
C ASN A 763 15.62 -22.72 0.49
N GLU A 764 14.35 -23.14 0.39
CA GLU A 764 13.97 -24.42 -0.23
C GLU A 764 12.87 -24.18 -1.28
N PRO A 765 13.19 -24.16 -2.59
CA PRO A 765 12.22 -23.84 -3.64
C PRO A 765 11.06 -24.85 -3.74
N TRP A 766 11.25 -26.07 -3.23
CA TRP A 766 10.17 -27.05 -3.14
C TRP A 766 9.24 -26.80 -1.95
N HIS A 767 9.67 -26.12 -0.89
CA HIS A 767 8.92 -26.02 0.36
C HIS A 767 8.00 -24.78 0.39
N TRP A 768 6.70 -25.04 0.50
CA TRP A 768 5.67 -24.00 0.53
C TRP A 768 4.78 -24.15 1.75
N GLU A 769 4.43 -23.02 2.37
CA GLU A 769 3.67 -22.99 3.61
C GLU A 769 2.32 -22.27 3.40
N TYR A 770 1.24 -22.91 3.85
CA TYR A 770 -0.11 -22.34 3.86
C TYR A 770 -0.27 -21.43 5.08
N ASN A 771 -0.41 -20.13 4.84
CA ASN A 771 -0.62 -19.14 5.90
C ASN A 771 -1.28 -17.85 5.38
N PRO A 772 -2.51 -17.94 4.82
CA PRO A 772 -3.23 -16.74 4.38
C PRO A 772 -3.47 -15.78 5.55
N PRO A 773 -3.67 -14.48 5.27
CA PRO A 773 -4.08 -13.52 6.28
C PRO A 773 -5.30 -14.01 7.08
N GLY A 774 -5.24 -13.83 8.40
CA GLY A 774 -6.29 -14.23 9.32
C GLY A 774 -6.33 -15.71 9.71
N LEU A 775 -5.35 -16.55 9.28
CA LEU A 775 -5.32 -17.97 9.63
C LEU A 775 -5.13 -18.21 11.15
N PRO A 776 -4.20 -17.53 11.85
CA PRO A 776 -3.99 -17.75 13.29
C PRO A 776 -5.27 -17.60 14.13
N GLU A 777 -6.17 -16.70 13.75
CA GLU A 777 -7.41 -16.39 14.45
C GLU A 777 -8.51 -17.45 14.23
N ARG A 778 -8.40 -18.28 13.19
CA ARG A 778 -9.43 -19.29 12.87
C ARG A 778 -8.95 -20.73 12.96
N PHE A 779 -7.65 -20.97 12.99
CA PHE A 779 -7.07 -22.31 12.93
C PHE A 779 -7.55 -23.27 14.02
N PHE A 780 -7.80 -22.79 15.24
CA PHE A 780 -8.37 -23.61 16.34
C PHE A 780 -9.85 -23.32 16.61
N ASN A 781 -10.47 -22.40 15.87
CA ASN A 781 -11.85 -21.92 16.12
C ASN A 781 -12.88 -22.49 15.14
N ALA A 782 -12.49 -23.46 14.30
CA ALA A 782 -13.37 -24.12 13.34
C ALA A 782 -14.21 -25.27 13.97
N ALA A 783 -14.14 -25.46 15.29
CA ALA A 783 -14.89 -26.48 16.05
C ALA A 783 -16.30 -26.02 16.43
#